data_AF-A0AA38LZ28-F1
#
_entry.id   AF-A0AA38LZ28-F1
#
_cell.length_a   1.000
_cell.length_b   1.000
_cell.length_c   1.000
_cell.angle_alpha   90.00
_cell.angle_beta   90.00
_cell.angle_gamma   90.00
#
_symmetry.space_group_name_H-M   'P 1'
#
loop_
_entity.id
_entity.type
_entity.pdbx_description
1 polymer ?
#
loop_
_entity_poly.entity_id
_entity_poly.type
_entity_poly.pdbx_seq_one_letter_code
_entity_poly.pdbx_strand_id
1 'polypeptide(L)'
;MCDVGETLYDKDAVYVEMGQNVRKLDLSSGEKDILVGEGVGIVNQLVKAAAPIDEACKASTVKLFAASSGIKGSADVFEGVRSDALGTETEPNPRIRRKVVFSDVESESDSGLRWKEHMADKAEQAFLQPRPPDLMGAVYNTNHTSAINSLDESEPEDDDFFSKERHEKVGDQEIAVTEDSSKIRETGLHWDEEDVQKLLRNKFVTGEWGSEDAEKLLMEDEESDADGDFEDLEIASCRFFAHLSVSFLVILVFLAEHKAEESPRDVVQQSDRLRYEEKVLKKAEFDRMYDNKDNDGLFQEMKESFAKQARINESEFENEAAEQRIQYEGFRPGLYLRIVVENVPSEFCQHLDLSYPIIIGGLLSNEENIGFVHVRIKKHRWFPRILKNNDPLIISLGWRRFQTAMQYSMQDHNMRNRLLKYTPKHMHCRATFYGPLVTPNTGFLGVQTVDRTPGFRIAATGVVLEQDACFKVVKKLKLTGVPHKVFTNTAFIKDMFTSDLEVSKFIGASIRTVSGIRGTIKKTLSAPLGSFRATFEDKIKLSDIVFLRAWYPVEPLRYYNPVTSLLQADKGSWTGMKTVGQLRFERNLKARCKADSHYKLIKREPVQFSKLTIPKSLQAELPYKSKPKLLIKKSEKTVRKQKAKKKIFKIMSKEEKQINVLLQQLNTIKNLKLTTKLKKKRKFFASLRATELMPPAEEADQRRAKELEKDEAKALKRQKAWKKQINRKRSKREGVARRKSASAS
;
A
#
# COMPACT_ATOMS: atom_id res chain seq x y z
N MET A 1 -21.76 21.29 15.54
CA MET A 1 -23.21 21.26 15.18
C MET A 1 -24.01 20.35 16.10
N CYS A 2 -23.46 19.88 17.23
CA CYS A 2 -24.32 19.49 18.35
C CYS A 2 -24.89 20.76 18.99
N ASP A 3 -25.97 20.59 19.72
CA ASP A 3 -26.55 21.58 20.61
C ASP A 3 -25.53 22.04 21.66
N VAL A 4 -25.21 23.34 21.66
CA VAL A 4 -24.45 23.97 22.73
C VAL A 4 -25.37 24.99 23.38
N GLY A 5 -25.71 24.77 24.66
CA GLY A 5 -26.66 25.62 25.38
C GLY A 5 -28.05 25.65 24.76
N GLU A 6 -28.58 24.48 24.33
CA GLU A 6 -29.92 24.33 23.73
C GLU A 6 -30.11 25.06 22.38
N THR A 7 -29.01 25.52 21.77
CA THR A 7 -29.00 26.11 20.42
C THR A 7 -28.37 25.13 19.42
N LEU A 8 -29.13 24.78 18.39
CA LEU A 8 -28.73 23.91 17.30
C LEU A 8 -28.68 24.70 15.99
N TYR A 9 -27.49 24.72 15.39
CA TYR A 9 -27.26 25.35 14.08
C TYR A 9 -27.37 24.29 12.97
N ASP A 10 -28.26 24.52 12.00
CA ASP A 10 -28.39 23.73 10.78
C ASP A 10 -28.37 24.65 9.56
N LYS A 11 -27.24 24.64 8.83
CA LYS A 11 -26.98 25.57 7.72
C LYS A 11 -27.19 27.03 8.16
N ASP A 12 -28.24 27.66 7.65
CA ASP A 12 -28.60 29.06 7.95
C ASP A 12 -29.71 29.17 9.02
N ALA A 13 -30.30 28.04 9.43
CA ALA A 13 -31.33 27.99 10.45
C ALA A 13 -30.73 27.76 11.85
N VAL A 14 -31.31 28.43 12.84
CA VAL A 14 -30.97 28.25 14.25
C VAL A 14 -32.22 27.77 14.98
N TYR A 15 -32.15 26.58 15.54
CA TYR A 15 -33.18 26.02 16.41
C TYR A 15 -32.77 26.27 17.85
N VAL A 16 -33.66 26.88 18.63
CA VAL A 16 -33.45 27.12 20.05
C VAL A 16 -34.52 26.34 20.80
N GLU A 17 -34.10 25.35 21.58
CA GLU A 17 -34.99 24.68 22.50
C GLU A 17 -35.06 25.55 23.77
N MET A 18 -36.26 26.08 24.06
CA MET A 18 -36.47 26.87 25.26
C MET A 18 -37.07 25.97 26.33
N GLY A 19 -36.48 25.93 27.53
CA GLY A 19 -37.06 25.23 28.67
C GLY A 19 -38.51 25.66 28.97
N GLN A 20 -39.24 24.83 29.74
CA GLN A 20 -40.69 24.92 30.02
C GLN A 20 -41.24 26.29 30.51
N ASN A 21 -40.38 27.26 30.82
CA ASN A 21 -40.73 28.58 31.33
C ASN A 21 -40.92 29.66 30.25
N VAL A 22 -40.74 29.34 28.96
CA VAL A 22 -40.91 30.30 27.87
C VAL A 22 -42.22 30.02 27.14
N ARG A 23 -43.19 30.93 27.29
CA ARG A 23 -44.51 30.83 26.64
C ARG A 23 -44.39 31.21 25.17
N LYS A 24 -44.79 30.30 24.28
CA LYS A 24 -44.83 30.53 22.84
C LYS A 24 -45.90 31.58 22.51
N LEU A 25 -45.47 32.67 21.86
CA LEU A 25 -46.37 33.66 21.27
C LEU A 25 -46.86 33.12 19.92
N ASP A 26 -47.98 32.40 19.92
CA ASP A 26 -48.60 31.94 18.67
C ASP A 26 -49.28 33.14 17.97
N LEU A 27 -48.71 33.54 16.82
CA LEU A 27 -49.19 34.66 16.00
C LEU A 27 -50.30 34.26 15.00
N SER A 28 -50.69 32.98 14.95
CA SER A 28 -51.59 32.42 13.92
C SER A 28 -52.89 31.81 14.43
N SER A 29 -53.09 31.64 15.74
CA SER A 29 -54.35 31.15 16.31
C SER A 29 -55.05 32.26 17.09
N GLY A 30 -56.24 32.65 16.62
CA GLY A 30 -57.18 33.49 17.36
C GLY A 30 -57.86 32.74 18.50
N GLU A 31 -57.11 31.98 19.30
CA GLU A 31 -57.64 31.30 20.47
C GLU A 31 -57.43 32.15 21.73
N LYS A 32 -58.55 32.34 22.42
CA LYS A 32 -58.71 33.19 23.59
C LYS A 32 -58.16 32.52 24.85
N ASP A 33 -57.60 33.36 25.70
CA ASP A 33 -57.50 33.21 27.15
C ASP A 33 -56.53 32.16 27.71
N ILE A 34 -55.24 32.52 27.74
CA ILE A 34 -54.31 32.06 28.78
C ILE A 34 -53.49 33.27 29.27
N LEU A 35 -53.86 33.80 30.45
CA LEU A 35 -53.17 34.83 31.27
C LEU A 35 -51.99 35.55 30.56
N VAL A 36 -52.34 36.46 29.66
CA VAL A 36 -51.40 37.34 28.96
C VAL A 36 -50.99 38.44 29.95
N GLY A 37 -49.78 38.36 30.52
CA GLY A 37 -49.22 39.51 31.24
C GLY A 37 -49.08 40.70 30.30
N GLU A 38 -49.22 41.94 30.81
CA GLU A 38 -49.19 43.17 30.01
C GLU A 38 -47.96 43.25 29.07
N GLY A 39 -46.80 42.76 29.52
CA GLY A 39 -45.58 42.71 28.70
C GLY A 39 -45.69 41.85 27.44
N VAL A 40 -46.47 40.76 27.46
CA VAL A 40 -46.69 39.90 26.28
C VAL A 40 -47.61 40.59 25.26
N GLY A 41 -48.59 41.36 25.74
CA GLY A 41 -49.46 42.18 24.90
C GLY A 41 -48.70 43.29 24.18
N ILE A 42 -47.80 43.98 24.89
CA ILE A 42 -46.94 45.04 24.33
C ILE A 42 -46.02 44.48 23.25
N VAL A 43 -45.32 43.36 23.51
CA VAL A 43 -44.44 42.74 22.52
C VAL A 43 -45.21 42.32 21.26
N ASN A 44 -46.40 41.75 21.40
CA ASN A 44 -47.25 41.43 20.25
C ASN A 44 -47.67 42.65 19.42
N GLN A 45 -47.94 43.78 20.07
CA GLN A 45 -48.26 45.03 19.38
C GLN A 45 -47.03 45.61 18.67
N LEU A 46 -45.85 45.55 19.31
CA LEU A 46 -44.59 46.00 18.73
C LEU A 46 -44.17 45.16 17.52
N VAL A 47 -44.30 43.83 17.59
CA VAL A 47 -44.00 42.94 16.45
C VAL A 47 -44.96 43.18 15.27
N LYS A 48 -46.20 43.59 15.53
CA LYS A 48 -47.19 43.92 14.51
C LYS A 48 -47.06 45.35 13.96
N ALA A 49 -46.33 46.24 14.63
CA ALA A 49 -46.13 47.61 14.17
C ALA A 49 -45.20 47.59 12.95
N ALA A 50 -45.76 47.91 11.78
CA ALA A 50 -45.02 47.91 10.51
C ALA A 50 -44.16 49.19 10.32
N ALA A 51 -44.47 50.26 11.05
CA ALA A 51 -43.75 51.54 10.96
C ALA A 51 -42.84 51.74 12.18
N PRO A 52 -41.62 52.27 12.01
CA PRO A 52 -40.79 52.68 13.13
C PRO A 52 -41.48 53.78 13.92
N ILE A 53 -41.24 53.79 15.24
CA ILE A 53 -41.83 54.77 16.17
C ILE A 53 -41.59 56.21 15.70
N ASP A 54 -40.43 56.49 15.09
CA ASP A 54 -40.08 57.81 14.56
C ASP A 54 -41.00 58.28 13.43
N GLU A 55 -41.52 57.36 12.60
CA GLU A 55 -42.45 57.70 11.52
C GLU A 55 -43.87 57.94 12.07
N ALA A 56 -44.27 57.18 13.11
CA ALA A 56 -45.50 57.44 13.85
C ALA A 56 -45.46 58.79 14.60
N CYS A 57 -44.30 59.17 15.14
CA CYS A 57 -44.09 60.47 15.80
C CYS A 57 -44.18 61.64 14.81
N LYS A 58 -43.68 61.49 13.57
CA LYS A 58 -43.82 62.52 12.51
C LYS A 58 -45.28 62.77 12.11
N ALA A 59 -46.12 61.74 12.16
CA ALA A 59 -47.56 61.86 11.89
C ALA A 59 -48.35 62.46 13.07
N SER A 60 -47.78 62.45 14.28
CA SER A 60 -48.42 62.97 15.49
C SER A 60 -48.42 64.51 15.49
N THR A 61 -49.56 65.11 15.87
CA THR A 61 -49.71 66.57 15.94
C THR A 61 -49.91 67.01 17.38
N VAL A 62 -49.13 67.98 17.85
CA VAL A 62 -49.27 68.53 19.20
C VAL A 62 -50.20 69.75 19.16
N LYS A 63 -51.23 69.77 20.01
CA LYS A 63 -52.12 70.93 20.22
C LYS A 63 -51.74 71.62 21.53
N LEU A 64 -51.41 72.91 21.46
CA LEU A 64 -51.03 73.70 22.65
C LEU A 64 -52.23 74.24 23.42
N PHE A 65 -53.37 74.45 22.76
CA PHE A 65 -54.63 74.87 23.37
C PHE A 65 -55.81 74.08 22.77
N ALA A 66 -56.89 73.91 23.55
CA ALA A 66 -58.03 73.07 23.14
C ALA A 66 -58.69 73.48 21.81
N ALA A 67 -58.59 74.76 21.43
CA ALA A 67 -59.15 75.32 20.20
C ALA A 67 -58.12 75.56 19.06
N SER A 68 -56.85 75.19 19.21
CA SER A 68 -55.82 75.42 18.18
C SER A 68 -55.66 74.25 17.21
N SER A 69 -55.35 74.55 15.94
CA SER A 69 -54.92 73.56 14.95
C SER A 69 -53.62 72.88 15.38
N GLY A 70 -53.52 71.55 15.21
CA GLY A 70 -52.36 70.77 15.65
C GLY A 70 -51.11 71.08 14.83
N ILE A 71 -49.98 71.27 15.52
CA ILE A 71 -48.67 71.50 14.91
C ILE A 71 -48.16 70.14 14.42
N LYS A 72 -48.00 69.98 13.11
CA LYS A 72 -47.24 68.86 12.51
C LYS A 72 -45.77 69.22 12.56
N GLY A 73 -44.90 68.26 12.87
CA GLY A 73 -43.45 68.45 12.78
C GLY A 73 -43.05 68.71 11.33
N SER A 74 -43.00 69.99 10.92
CA SER A 74 -42.42 70.41 9.65
C SER A 74 -40.90 70.34 9.76
N ALA A 75 -40.28 69.62 8.83
CA ALA A 75 -38.82 69.54 8.70
C ALA A 75 -38.17 70.85 8.19
N ASP A 76 -38.92 71.95 8.09
CA ASP A 76 -38.50 73.21 7.45
C ASP A 76 -38.41 74.39 8.45
N VAL A 77 -37.58 74.27 9.49
CA VAL A 77 -37.23 75.43 10.38
C VAL A 77 -35.72 75.51 10.65
N PHE A 78 -34.88 74.95 9.79
CA PHE A 78 -33.42 75.16 9.91
C PHE A 78 -32.76 75.40 8.56
N GLU A 79 -33.24 76.41 7.82
CA GLU A 79 -32.40 77.13 6.86
C GLU A 79 -32.07 78.50 7.45
N GLY A 80 -30.84 78.62 7.91
CA GLY A 80 -30.30 79.84 8.46
C GLY A 80 -28.84 79.63 8.84
N VAL A 81 -27.96 80.06 7.92
CA VAL A 81 -26.53 80.37 8.09
C VAL A 81 -25.54 79.38 7.46
N ARG A 82 -24.87 79.91 6.42
CA ARG A 82 -23.57 79.58 5.81
C ARG A 82 -23.51 78.50 4.73
N SER A 83 -23.71 78.98 3.50
CA SER A 83 -23.02 78.51 2.31
C SER A 83 -21.54 78.93 2.35
N ASP A 84 -20.62 77.98 2.36
CA ASP A 84 -19.30 78.12 1.74
C ASP A 84 -18.93 76.78 1.08
N ALA A 85 -18.37 76.91 -0.12
CA ALA A 85 -18.20 75.88 -1.11
C ALA A 85 -17.11 74.85 -0.77
N LEU A 86 -17.35 73.58 -1.11
CA LEU A 86 -16.32 72.69 -1.67
C LEU A 86 -16.97 71.49 -2.37
N GLY A 87 -16.62 71.28 -3.63
CA GLY A 87 -17.05 70.11 -4.41
C GLY A 87 -16.47 68.82 -3.85
N THR A 88 -17.21 67.71 -4.02
CA THR A 88 -16.71 66.37 -3.72
C THR A 88 -17.09 65.44 -4.87
N GLU A 89 -16.07 65.03 -5.63
CA GLU A 89 -16.13 63.89 -6.52
C GLU A 89 -16.26 62.60 -5.68
N THR A 90 -17.07 61.67 -6.19
CA THR A 90 -17.29 60.35 -5.61
C THR A 90 -16.27 59.34 -6.14
N GLU A 91 -15.44 58.81 -5.26
CA GLU A 91 -14.68 57.55 -5.41
C GLU A 91 -15.00 56.65 -4.18
N PRO A 92 -15.16 55.32 -4.33
CA PRO A 92 -15.71 54.46 -3.28
C PRO A 92 -14.63 53.80 -2.39
N ASN A 93 -14.91 53.78 -1.08
CA ASN A 93 -14.35 52.91 -0.03
C ASN A 93 -12.84 52.97 0.31
N PRO A 94 -12.54 53.42 1.54
CA PRO A 94 -11.46 52.85 2.33
C PRO A 94 -11.97 52.19 3.63
N ARG A 95 -11.54 50.95 3.84
CA ARG A 95 -11.73 50.17 5.08
C ARG A 95 -11.11 50.91 6.28
N ILE A 96 -11.93 51.19 7.29
CA ILE A 96 -11.51 51.78 8.57
C ILE A 96 -10.74 50.72 9.39
N ARG A 97 -9.43 50.89 9.52
CA ARG A 97 -8.62 50.22 10.56
C ARG A 97 -8.75 51.02 11.86
N ARG A 98 -9.35 50.42 12.90
CA ARG A 98 -9.31 50.97 14.27
C ARG A 98 -7.89 50.82 14.82
N LYS A 99 -7.18 51.94 14.98
CA LYS A 99 -6.00 52.02 15.87
C LYS A 99 -6.51 52.10 17.30
N VAL A 100 -6.06 51.17 18.15
CA VAL A 100 -6.23 51.26 19.60
C VAL A 100 -5.26 52.33 20.09
N VAL A 101 -5.80 53.41 20.66
CA VAL A 101 -5.03 54.44 21.36
C VAL A 101 -4.98 54.02 22.83
N PHE A 102 -3.79 53.69 23.34
CA PHE A 102 -3.57 53.58 24.76
C PHE A 102 -3.38 54.99 25.33
N SER A 103 -4.15 55.34 26.36
CA SER A 103 -3.97 56.55 27.14
C SER A 103 -2.76 56.39 28.05
N ASP A 104 -1.71 57.18 27.80
CA ASP A 104 -0.56 57.29 28.69
C ASP A 104 -1.00 57.90 30.03
N VAL A 105 -0.87 57.12 31.09
CA VAL A 105 -0.95 57.59 32.48
C VAL A 105 0.47 57.95 32.88
N GLU A 106 0.72 59.25 33.01
CA GLU A 106 1.97 59.79 33.54
C GLU A 106 2.13 59.39 35.02
N SER A 107 3.13 58.56 35.32
CA SER A 107 3.69 58.42 36.66
C SER A 107 5.16 58.79 36.61
N GLU A 108 5.49 59.93 37.21
CA GLU A 108 6.85 60.39 37.47
C GLU A 108 7.61 59.37 38.33
N SER A 109 8.65 58.78 37.76
CA SER A 109 9.82 58.33 38.52
C SER A 109 11.04 58.31 37.62
N ASP A 110 11.96 59.20 37.95
CA ASP A 110 13.25 59.46 37.35
C ASP A 110 14.17 58.23 37.44
N SER A 111 14.38 57.56 36.31
CA SER A 111 15.58 56.74 36.05
C SER A 111 15.79 56.66 34.53
N GLY A 112 16.91 57.22 34.05
CA GLY A 112 17.23 57.40 32.63
C GLY A 112 16.98 56.17 31.75
N LEU A 113 16.15 56.36 30.72
CA LEU A 113 15.77 55.37 29.71
C LEU A 113 16.95 55.13 28.73
N ARG A 114 17.94 54.33 29.13
CA ARG A 114 19.12 53.94 28.32
C ARG A 114 18.81 53.29 26.96
N TRP A 115 17.56 52.90 26.70
CA TRP A 115 17.12 52.37 25.39
C TRP A 115 16.65 53.45 24.41
N LYS A 116 16.36 54.66 24.89
CA LYS A 116 16.10 55.86 24.07
C LYS A 116 17.38 56.59 23.69
N GLU A 117 18.43 56.50 24.52
CA GLU A 117 19.79 56.90 24.13
C GLU A 117 20.24 56.04 22.95
N HIS A 118 20.70 56.70 21.88
CA HIS A 118 21.08 56.08 20.60
C HIS A 118 19.93 55.43 19.81
N MET A 119 18.66 55.77 20.06
CA MET A 119 17.55 55.29 19.20
C MET A 119 17.62 55.91 17.80
N ALA A 120 17.97 57.20 17.69
CA ALA A 120 18.22 57.86 16.42
C ALA A 120 19.44 57.26 15.72
N ASP A 121 20.56 57.08 16.44
CA ASP A 121 21.78 56.47 15.90
C ASP A 121 21.57 55.00 15.48
N LYS A 122 20.77 54.21 16.23
CA LYS A 122 20.40 52.84 15.85
C LYS A 122 19.44 52.81 14.66
N ALA A 123 18.51 53.76 14.56
CA ALA A 123 17.62 53.87 13.41
C ALA A 123 18.40 54.31 12.15
N GLU A 124 19.37 55.20 12.31
CA GLU A 124 20.29 55.65 11.25
C GLU A 124 21.23 54.51 10.85
N GLN A 125 21.82 53.77 11.80
CA GLN A 125 22.61 52.56 11.52
C GLN A 125 21.77 51.45 10.86
N ALA A 126 20.52 51.25 11.24
CA ALA A 126 19.62 50.27 10.62
C ALA A 126 19.10 50.70 9.24
N PHE A 127 19.10 52.00 8.94
CA PHE A 127 18.78 52.55 7.63
C PHE A 127 19.99 52.54 6.68
N LEU A 128 21.20 52.77 7.22
CA LEU A 128 22.47 52.73 6.48
C LEU A 128 23.00 51.31 6.28
N GLN A 129 22.58 50.33 7.08
CA GLN A 129 22.86 48.93 6.80
C GLN A 129 22.02 48.48 5.60
N PRO A 130 22.65 48.07 4.49
CA PRO A 130 21.90 47.50 3.37
C PRO A 130 21.18 46.25 3.89
N ARG A 131 19.84 46.28 3.84
CA ARG A 131 19.06 45.06 4.06
C ARG A 131 19.53 44.03 3.02
N PRO A 132 19.78 42.78 3.41
CA PRO A 132 20.10 41.74 2.44
C PRO A 132 18.97 41.74 1.38
N PRO A 133 19.31 41.68 0.09
CA PRO A 133 18.30 41.66 -0.96
C PRO A 133 17.38 40.45 -0.72
N ASP A 134 16.06 40.66 -0.83
CA ASP A 134 15.07 39.58 -0.75
C ASP A 134 15.18 38.70 -2.01
N LEU A 135 16.16 37.80 -1.98
CA LEU A 135 16.42 36.83 -3.04
C LEU A 135 15.21 35.92 -3.27
N MET A 136 14.45 35.62 -2.21
CA MET A 136 13.24 34.81 -2.29
C MET A 136 12.18 35.54 -3.13
N GLY A 137 11.92 36.81 -2.84
CA GLY A 137 11.06 37.66 -3.65
C GLY A 137 11.52 37.71 -5.12
N ALA A 138 12.82 37.87 -5.38
CA ALA A 138 13.33 37.94 -6.75
C ALA A 138 13.17 36.63 -7.54
N VAL A 139 13.35 35.47 -6.91
CA VAL A 139 13.26 34.15 -7.57
C VAL A 139 11.80 33.75 -7.86
N TYR A 140 10.88 34.00 -6.92
CA TYR A 140 9.51 33.51 -7.01
C TYR A 140 8.50 34.57 -7.53
N ASN A 141 8.88 35.85 -7.64
CA ASN A 141 8.04 36.86 -8.30
C ASN A 141 8.09 36.70 -9.83
N THR A 142 7.08 36.02 -10.36
CA THR A 142 6.85 35.80 -11.80
C THR A 142 6.64 37.10 -12.61
N ASN A 143 6.51 38.24 -11.95
CA ASN A 143 6.35 39.56 -12.58
C ASN A 143 7.66 40.13 -13.15
N HIS A 144 8.82 39.66 -12.67
CA HIS A 144 10.12 40.16 -13.17
C HIS A 144 10.53 39.50 -14.51
N THR A 145 10.14 38.26 -14.76
CA THR A 145 10.43 37.56 -16.02
C THR A 145 9.50 37.95 -17.17
N SER A 146 8.29 38.43 -16.86
CA SER A 146 7.31 38.87 -17.87
C SER A 146 7.60 40.28 -18.41
N ALA A 147 8.30 41.14 -17.67
CA ALA A 147 8.71 42.47 -18.13
C ALA A 147 9.86 42.44 -19.16
N ILE A 148 10.65 41.35 -19.20
CA ILE A 148 11.78 41.20 -20.12
C ILE A 148 11.32 40.63 -21.48
N ASN A 149 10.26 39.81 -21.50
CA ASN A 149 9.71 39.24 -22.74
C ASN A 149 8.78 40.18 -23.53
N SER A 150 8.35 41.31 -22.95
CA SER A 150 7.48 42.28 -23.63
C SER A 150 8.23 43.44 -24.31
N LEU A 151 9.56 43.37 -24.40
CA LEU A 151 10.41 44.42 -24.97
C LEU A 151 10.86 44.17 -26.43
N ASP A 152 10.35 43.13 -27.10
CA ASP A 152 10.76 42.76 -28.47
C ASP A 152 9.63 42.86 -29.52
N GLU A 153 8.49 43.48 -29.19
CA GLU A 153 7.43 43.82 -30.16
C GLU A 153 6.87 45.23 -29.90
N SER A 154 7.60 46.26 -30.30
CA SER A 154 7.01 47.56 -30.65
C SER A 154 7.94 48.33 -31.58
N GLU A 155 7.48 48.56 -32.81
CA GLU A 155 8.09 49.49 -33.77
C GLU A 155 8.16 50.92 -33.20
N PRO A 156 9.15 51.74 -33.60
CA PRO A 156 9.31 53.08 -33.07
C PRO A 156 8.40 54.07 -33.81
N GLU A 157 7.47 54.69 -33.09
CA GLU A 157 6.93 56.00 -33.49
C GLU A 157 7.54 57.07 -32.58
N ASP A 158 8.18 58.03 -33.23
CA ASP A 158 8.76 59.25 -32.68
C ASP A 158 7.69 60.10 -31.97
N ASP A 159 8.00 60.62 -30.78
CA ASP A 159 7.95 62.08 -30.52
C ASP A 159 8.46 62.44 -29.11
N ASP A 160 9.26 63.50 -29.09
CA ASP A 160 10.03 64.15 -28.03
C ASP A 160 9.33 64.36 -26.67
N PHE A 161 10.11 64.39 -25.56
CA PHE A 161 10.38 65.59 -24.74
C PHE A 161 10.98 65.27 -23.34
N PHE A 162 12.25 65.66 -23.10
CA PHE A 162 12.97 65.83 -21.80
C PHE A 162 13.22 64.56 -20.93
N SER A 163 14.42 64.19 -20.45
CA SER A 163 15.63 64.92 -20.04
C SER A 163 16.86 64.01 -20.15
N LYS A 164 18.00 64.54 -20.58
CA LYS A 164 19.25 63.80 -20.79
C LYS A 164 20.06 63.74 -19.49
N GLU A 165 19.75 62.83 -18.58
CA GLU A 165 20.73 62.36 -17.60
C GLU A 165 21.65 61.35 -18.28
N ARG A 166 22.94 61.67 -18.33
CA ARG A 166 23.96 60.73 -18.77
C ARG A 166 24.03 59.60 -17.73
N HIS A 167 23.34 58.51 -17.98
CA HIS A 167 23.80 57.23 -17.45
C HIS A 167 25.09 56.88 -18.19
N GLU A 168 26.22 57.06 -17.51
CA GLU A 168 27.41 56.28 -17.84
C GLU A 168 26.97 54.82 -17.91
N LYS A 169 27.33 54.15 -19.01
CA LYS A 169 27.21 52.70 -19.14
C LYS A 169 28.10 52.06 -18.08
N VAL A 170 27.59 51.90 -16.87
CA VAL A 170 28.07 50.88 -15.95
C VAL A 170 27.78 49.58 -16.67
N GLY A 171 28.85 48.86 -16.99
CA GLY A 171 28.83 47.71 -17.88
C GLY A 171 27.74 46.71 -17.51
N ASP A 172 27.19 46.09 -18.55
CA ASP A 172 26.21 45.01 -18.51
C ASP A 172 26.54 44.01 -17.39
N GLN A 173 25.96 44.21 -16.22
CA GLN A 173 25.68 43.13 -15.28
C GLN A 173 24.27 42.66 -15.61
N GLU A 174 24.18 41.96 -16.74
CA GLU A 174 23.06 41.07 -17.04
C GLU A 174 22.82 40.23 -15.78
N ILE A 175 21.68 40.47 -15.14
CA ILE A 175 21.24 39.67 -14.00
C ILE A 175 21.14 38.23 -14.52
N ALA A 176 21.98 37.36 -13.94
CA ALA A 176 22.24 35.96 -14.32
C ALA A 176 21.02 35.03 -14.20
N VAL A 177 19.92 35.34 -14.88
CA VAL A 177 18.67 34.56 -14.93
C VAL A 177 18.43 33.96 -16.32
N THR A 178 19.27 34.30 -17.30
CA THR A 178 19.21 33.77 -18.69
C THR A 178 20.39 32.85 -19.03
N GLU A 179 21.07 32.27 -18.05
CA GLU A 179 22.06 31.23 -18.33
C GLU A 179 21.38 29.86 -18.47
N ASP A 180 21.30 29.40 -19.72
CA ASP A 180 20.79 28.10 -20.13
C ASP A 180 21.51 26.95 -19.41
N SER A 181 20.80 26.24 -18.52
CA SER A 181 21.32 25.11 -17.74
C SER A 181 21.70 23.89 -18.59
N SER A 182 21.46 23.92 -19.91
CA SER A 182 21.93 22.88 -20.84
C SER A 182 23.39 23.08 -21.30
N LYS A 183 24.02 24.23 -21.00
CA LYS A 183 25.39 24.54 -21.40
C LYS A 183 26.34 24.50 -20.20
N ILE A 184 27.34 23.62 -20.26
CA ILE A 184 28.49 23.66 -19.33
C ILE A 184 29.49 24.66 -19.91
N ARG A 185 29.73 25.78 -19.22
CA ARG A 185 30.77 26.73 -19.59
C ARG A 185 32.09 26.30 -18.92
N GLU A 186 33.15 26.16 -19.71
CA GLU A 186 34.50 26.10 -19.16
C GLU A 186 34.85 27.49 -18.61
N THR A 187 34.85 27.62 -17.29
CA THR A 187 35.30 28.85 -16.65
C THR A 187 36.80 28.98 -16.89
N GLY A 188 37.23 29.97 -17.68
CA GLY A 188 38.63 30.37 -17.86
C GLY A 188 39.22 31.03 -16.60
N LEU A 189 39.04 30.40 -15.44
CA LEU A 189 39.60 30.83 -14.17
C LEU A 189 41.08 30.45 -14.17
N HIS A 190 41.96 31.44 -14.12
CA HIS A 190 43.40 31.23 -13.98
C HIS A 190 43.75 30.88 -12.53
N TRP A 191 43.67 29.58 -12.20
CA TRP A 191 43.99 29.05 -10.86
C TRP A 191 45.49 29.15 -10.50
N ASP A 192 46.34 29.51 -11.45
CA ASP A 192 47.79 29.64 -11.29
C ASP A 192 48.22 30.96 -10.64
N GLU A 193 47.32 31.95 -10.53
CA GLU A 193 47.61 33.24 -9.89
C GLU A 193 47.73 33.09 -8.36
N GLU A 194 48.87 33.50 -7.80
CA GLU A 194 49.16 33.38 -6.36
C GLU A 194 48.16 34.12 -5.47
N ASP A 195 47.54 35.19 -5.96
CA ASP A 195 46.58 35.99 -5.20
C ASP A 195 45.23 35.27 -5.09
N VAL A 196 44.81 34.55 -6.15
CA VAL A 196 43.63 33.68 -6.13
C VAL A 196 43.86 32.48 -5.21
N GLN A 197 45.07 31.90 -5.23
CA GLN A 197 45.45 30.81 -4.33
C GLN A 197 45.46 31.26 -2.86
N LYS A 198 45.94 32.46 -2.55
CA LYS A 198 45.92 33.02 -1.18
C LYS A 198 44.49 33.23 -0.67
N LEU A 199 43.59 33.71 -1.52
CA LEU A 199 42.16 33.87 -1.18
C LEU A 199 41.45 32.53 -0.94
N LEU A 200 41.82 31.50 -1.69
CA LEU A 200 41.23 30.16 -1.56
C LEU A 200 41.90 29.31 -0.48
N ARG A 201 43.13 29.65 -0.04
CA ARG A 201 43.90 28.88 0.96
C ARG A 201 43.11 28.65 2.25
N ASN A 202 42.35 29.64 2.70
CA ASN A 202 41.52 29.55 3.90
C ASN A 202 40.31 28.60 3.74
N LYS A 203 39.95 28.21 2.50
CA LYS A 203 38.88 27.23 2.23
C LYS A 203 39.37 25.78 2.17
N PHE A 204 40.68 25.55 2.07
CA PHE A 204 41.27 24.21 2.01
C PHE A 204 41.83 23.72 3.35
N VAL A 205 42.08 24.64 4.28
CA VAL A 205 42.50 24.33 5.65
C VAL A 205 41.55 25.09 6.57
N THR A 206 40.60 24.38 7.15
CA THR A 206 39.66 24.89 8.16
C THR A 206 40.43 25.23 9.43
N GLY A 207 41.00 26.42 9.48
CA GLY A 207 41.69 26.93 10.65
C GLY A 207 42.03 28.39 10.45
N GLU A 208 41.22 29.27 11.01
CA GLU A 208 41.64 30.65 11.25
C GLU A 208 42.74 30.63 12.32
N TRP A 209 43.86 31.31 12.05
CA TRP A 209 44.98 31.41 12.99
C TRP A 209 44.66 32.45 14.08
N GLY A 210 43.72 32.11 14.96
CA GLY A 210 43.41 32.81 16.20
C GLY A 210 43.24 31.76 17.31
N SER A 211 43.96 31.92 18.43
CA SER A 211 44.23 30.87 19.42
C SER A 211 43.04 30.39 20.28
N GLU A 212 41.79 30.72 19.94
CA GLU A 212 40.67 30.53 20.88
C GLU A 212 39.39 29.88 20.28
N ASP A 213 39.22 29.81 18.95
CA ASP A 213 37.96 29.28 18.37
C ASP A 213 38.03 27.83 17.85
N ALA A 214 39.23 27.29 17.60
CA ALA A 214 39.39 25.94 17.05
C ALA A 214 39.00 24.82 18.04
N GLU A 215 39.24 24.99 19.35
CA GLU A 215 38.86 24.00 20.37
C GLU A 215 37.34 23.93 20.59
N LYS A 216 36.61 25.02 20.32
CA LYS A 216 35.17 25.09 20.53
C LYS A 216 34.38 24.51 19.35
N LEU A 217 34.87 24.68 18.12
CA LEU A 217 34.31 24.05 16.92
C LEU A 217 34.62 22.55 16.84
N LEU A 218 35.80 22.09 17.29
CA LEU A 218 36.10 20.65 17.37
C LEU A 218 35.18 19.88 18.34
N MET A 219 34.69 20.52 19.41
CA MET A 219 33.69 19.92 20.30
C MET A 219 32.28 19.87 19.69
N GLU A 220 31.96 20.75 18.73
CA GLU A 220 30.66 20.77 18.05
C GLU A 220 30.67 19.88 16.77
N ASP A 221 31.82 19.73 16.11
CA ASP A 221 32.02 18.83 14.95
C ASP A 221 32.21 17.36 15.36
N GLU A 222 32.84 17.05 16.50
CA GLU A 222 32.88 15.67 17.04
C GLU A 222 31.49 15.16 17.50
N GLU A 223 30.51 16.06 17.69
CA GLU A 223 29.12 15.71 17.98
C GLU A 223 28.24 15.59 16.70
N SER A 224 28.75 16.03 15.54
CA SER A 224 27.98 16.12 14.28
C SER A 224 28.54 15.37 13.07
N ASP A 225 29.81 14.93 13.05
CA ASP A 225 30.42 14.25 11.88
C ASP A 225 30.94 12.81 12.14
N ALA A 226 30.17 12.01 12.89
CA ALA A 226 30.39 10.56 12.99
C ALA A 226 29.33 9.71 12.28
N ASP A 227 28.53 10.29 11.36
CA ASP A 227 27.52 9.56 10.56
C ASP A 227 27.60 9.94 9.07
N GLY A 228 28.78 9.77 8.49
CA GLY A 228 29.01 9.77 7.04
C GLY A 228 29.16 8.35 6.50
N ASP A 229 28.10 7.52 6.59
CA ASP A 229 28.09 6.16 6.04
C ASP A 229 27.80 6.20 4.52
N PHE A 230 28.88 6.26 3.73
CA PHE A 230 28.86 5.95 2.31
C PHE A 230 28.92 4.42 2.14
N GLU A 231 27.77 3.74 2.27
CA GLU A 231 27.65 2.30 1.98
C GLU A 231 27.74 2.03 0.47
N ASP A 232 28.97 1.95 -0.06
CA ASP A 232 29.26 1.29 -1.33
C ASP A 232 29.42 -0.23 -1.09
N LEU A 233 28.32 -0.96 -1.21
CA LEU A 233 28.23 -2.39 -0.98
C LEU A 233 28.34 -3.18 -2.30
N GLU A 234 29.44 -3.03 -3.04
CA GLU A 234 29.73 -3.90 -4.20
C GLU A 234 31.22 -4.04 -4.57
N ILE A 235 32.11 -4.40 -3.63
CA ILE A 235 33.40 -5.04 -3.97
C ILE A 235 33.65 -6.25 -3.07
N ALA A 236 32.90 -7.31 -3.34
CA ALA A 236 33.28 -8.67 -2.97
C ALA A 236 33.65 -9.43 -4.25
N SER A 237 34.95 -9.46 -4.58
CA SER A 237 35.66 -10.55 -5.28
C SER A 237 36.74 -10.01 -6.23
N CYS A 238 37.95 -10.56 -6.03
CA CYS A 238 39.09 -10.61 -6.95
C CYS A 238 40.08 -9.43 -7.01
N ARG A 239 41.16 -9.68 -6.23
CA ARG A 239 42.56 -9.78 -6.69
C ARG A 239 43.44 -8.52 -6.71
N PHE A 240 44.59 -8.76 -6.10
CA PHE A 240 45.95 -8.35 -6.44
C PHE A 240 46.62 -7.31 -5.54
N PHE A 241 47.73 -7.78 -4.98
CA PHE A 241 48.81 -7.09 -4.31
C PHE A 241 49.23 -5.78 -5.00
N ALA A 242 49.80 -4.90 -4.17
CA ALA A 242 50.66 -3.76 -4.49
C ALA A 242 49.97 -2.42 -4.78
N HIS A 243 49.73 -1.62 -3.73
CA HIS A 243 50.10 -0.19 -3.74
C HIS A 243 50.04 0.49 -2.34
N LEU A 244 50.63 -0.13 -1.31
CA LEU A 244 50.82 0.50 0.01
C LEU A 244 52.33 0.73 0.25
N SER A 245 52.94 1.70 -0.44
CA SER A 245 54.37 2.00 -0.21
C SER A 245 54.86 3.41 -0.52
N VAL A 246 54.02 4.36 -0.96
CA VAL A 246 54.54 5.68 -1.41
C VAL A 246 54.16 6.83 -0.48
N SER A 247 52.95 6.85 0.11
CA SER A 247 52.53 7.98 0.98
C SER A 247 53.20 7.99 2.35
N PHE A 248 53.59 6.82 2.88
CA PHE A 248 54.29 6.72 4.17
C PHE A 248 55.78 7.11 4.07
N LEU A 249 56.40 6.95 2.89
CA LEU A 249 57.81 7.33 2.66
C LEU A 249 57.95 8.84 2.45
N VAL A 250 56.98 9.49 1.81
CA VAL A 250 56.98 10.95 1.58
C VAL A 250 56.83 11.73 2.88
N ILE A 251 55.99 11.26 3.81
CA ILE A 251 55.82 11.88 5.14
C ILE A 251 57.11 11.72 5.98
N LEU A 252 57.80 10.59 5.87
CA LEU A 252 59.05 10.34 6.60
C LEU A 252 60.24 11.15 6.06
N VAL A 253 60.26 11.45 4.75
CA VAL A 253 61.27 12.31 4.12
C VAL A 253 61.01 13.79 4.41
N PHE A 254 59.74 14.22 4.41
CA PHE A 254 59.38 15.62 4.69
C PHE A 254 59.60 16.02 6.16
N LEU A 255 59.40 15.10 7.11
CA LEU A 255 59.70 15.31 8.53
C LEU A 255 61.20 15.26 8.87
N ALA A 256 62.07 14.88 7.92
CA ALA A 256 63.51 14.77 8.16
C ALA A 256 64.30 16.06 7.84
N GLU A 257 63.71 17.03 7.12
CA GLU A 257 64.46 18.21 6.60
C GLU A 257 64.26 19.52 7.37
N HIS A 258 63.37 19.60 8.36
CA HIS A 258 63.26 20.77 9.24
C HIS A 258 63.58 20.42 10.70
N LYS A 259 64.88 20.23 10.98
CA LYS A 259 65.43 20.32 12.34
C LYS A 259 66.15 21.65 12.52
N ALA A 260 65.44 22.63 13.05
CA ALA A 260 66.01 23.82 13.65
C ALA A 260 65.63 23.83 15.14
N GLU A 261 66.64 23.62 15.97
CA GLU A 261 66.75 23.86 17.43
C GLU A 261 65.47 23.88 18.28
N GLU A 262 65.04 22.72 18.78
CA GLU A 262 64.23 22.62 20.00
C GLU A 262 64.82 21.59 20.98
N SER A 263 64.67 21.88 22.27
CA SER A 263 65.35 21.16 23.34
C SER A 263 64.80 19.72 23.50
N PRO A 264 65.64 18.71 23.83
CA PRO A 264 65.20 17.31 23.97
C PRO A 264 64.13 17.05 25.05
N ARG A 265 63.79 18.05 25.88
CA ARG A 265 62.77 17.93 26.93
C ARG A 265 61.36 18.24 26.42
N ASP A 266 61.23 19.10 25.42
CA ASP A 266 59.92 19.58 24.93
C ASP A 266 59.28 18.56 23.96
N VAL A 267 60.10 17.90 23.12
CA VAL A 267 59.66 16.84 22.20
C VAL A 267 59.14 15.60 22.95
N VAL A 268 59.75 15.24 24.08
CA VAL A 268 59.30 14.12 24.92
C VAL A 268 57.96 14.47 25.60
N GLN A 269 57.82 15.69 26.12
CA GLN A 269 56.58 16.15 26.76
C GLN A 269 55.41 16.27 25.77
N GLN A 270 55.64 16.74 24.54
CA GLN A 270 54.61 16.73 23.48
C GLN A 270 54.22 15.30 23.10
N SER A 271 55.18 14.40 22.95
CA SER A 271 54.89 12.99 22.62
C SER A 271 54.11 12.26 23.72
N ASP A 272 54.36 12.58 24.98
CA ASP A 272 53.65 12.00 26.12
C ASP A 272 52.24 12.58 26.29
N ARG A 273 52.02 13.86 25.94
CA ARG A 273 50.69 14.47 25.87
C ARG A 273 49.84 13.86 24.75
N LEU A 274 50.40 13.72 23.54
CA LEU A 274 49.70 13.07 22.43
C LEU A 274 49.34 11.62 22.75
N ARG A 275 50.24 10.88 23.42
CA ARG A 275 49.92 9.51 23.91
C ARG A 275 48.88 9.49 25.03
N TYR A 276 48.83 10.52 25.86
CA TYR A 276 47.83 10.63 26.92
C TYR A 276 46.45 10.95 26.32
N GLU A 277 46.38 11.89 25.39
CA GLU A 277 45.17 12.23 24.64
C GLU A 277 44.66 11.02 23.84
N GLU A 278 45.54 10.31 23.13
CA GLU A 278 45.17 9.05 22.47
C GLU A 278 44.66 7.98 23.44
N LYS A 279 45.24 7.88 24.64
CA LYS A 279 44.76 6.93 25.66
C LYS A 279 43.41 7.35 26.23
N VAL A 280 43.16 8.65 26.37
CA VAL A 280 41.89 9.19 26.83
C VAL A 280 40.81 8.95 25.78
N LEU A 281 41.09 9.21 24.49
CA LEU A 281 40.20 8.91 23.36
C LEU A 281 39.91 7.41 23.26
N LYS A 282 40.94 6.56 23.27
CA LYS A 282 40.76 5.10 23.23
C LYS A 282 40.02 4.57 24.46
N LYS A 283 40.15 5.22 25.62
CA LYS A 283 39.37 4.89 26.82
C LYS A 283 37.92 5.36 26.70
N ALA A 284 37.67 6.54 26.15
CA ALA A 284 36.32 7.05 25.90
C ALA A 284 35.58 6.20 24.86
N GLU A 285 36.25 5.78 23.78
CA GLU A 285 35.70 4.81 22.82
C GLU A 285 35.43 3.45 23.47
N PHE A 286 36.35 2.96 24.31
CA PHE A 286 36.17 1.71 25.04
C PHE A 286 34.98 1.76 26.01
N ASP A 287 34.84 2.86 26.77
CA ASP A 287 33.74 3.08 27.70
C ASP A 287 32.40 3.24 26.92
N ARG A 288 32.38 3.97 25.79
CA ARG A 288 31.21 4.09 24.89
C ARG A 288 30.77 2.74 24.31
N MET A 289 31.71 1.85 23.98
CA MET A 289 31.42 0.52 23.43
C MET A 289 30.99 -0.51 24.50
N TYR A 290 31.42 -0.36 25.76
CA TYR A 290 31.14 -1.35 26.82
C TYR A 290 30.00 -1.00 27.76
N ASP A 291 29.68 0.29 27.95
CA ASP A 291 28.55 0.73 28.79
C ASP A 291 27.19 0.57 28.07
N ASN A 292 27.15 0.62 26.73
CA ASN A 292 25.95 0.38 25.93
C ASN A 292 25.72 -1.11 25.63
N LYS A 293 25.71 -1.95 26.68
CA LYS A 293 25.53 -3.41 26.57
C LYS A 293 24.07 -3.88 26.50
N ASP A 294 23.13 -2.97 26.35
CA ASP A 294 21.73 -3.29 26.10
C ASP A 294 21.43 -3.13 24.60
N ASN A 295 20.88 -4.18 23.99
CA ASN A 295 20.50 -4.30 22.57
C ASN A 295 19.44 -3.25 22.10
N ASP A 296 19.13 -2.26 22.95
CA ASP A 296 18.19 -1.16 22.71
C ASP A 296 18.88 0.09 22.12
N GLY A 297 20.22 0.09 22.00
CA GLY A 297 21.02 1.21 21.48
C GLY A 297 20.63 1.68 20.08
N LEU A 298 20.53 0.78 19.09
CA LEU A 298 20.19 1.16 17.71
C LEU A 298 18.78 1.76 17.57
N PHE A 299 17.79 1.23 18.31
CA PHE A 299 16.45 1.80 18.29
C PHE A 299 16.43 3.19 18.93
N GLN A 300 17.19 3.35 20.02
CA GLN A 300 17.31 4.61 20.73
C GLN A 300 18.08 5.65 19.90
N GLU A 301 19.15 5.26 19.21
CA GLU A 301 19.91 6.06 18.26
C GLU A 301 19.05 6.52 17.07
N MET A 302 18.29 5.61 16.44
CA MET A 302 17.35 5.98 15.38
C MET A 302 16.27 6.96 15.88
N LYS A 303 15.80 6.79 17.13
CA LYS A 303 14.83 7.71 17.74
C LYS A 303 15.47 9.07 18.02
N GLU A 304 16.73 9.08 18.46
CA GLU A 304 17.51 10.28 18.71
C GLU A 304 17.82 11.02 17.42
N SER A 305 18.16 10.34 16.33
CA SER A 305 18.35 10.95 15.02
C SER A 305 17.06 11.57 14.48
N PHE A 306 15.91 10.87 14.59
CA PHE A 306 14.61 11.47 14.26
C PHE A 306 14.29 12.69 15.13
N ALA A 307 14.63 12.66 16.42
CA ALA A 307 14.41 13.78 17.33
C ALA A 307 15.41 14.93 17.12
N LYS A 308 16.64 14.64 16.69
CA LYS A 308 17.65 15.63 16.29
C LYS A 308 17.16 16.34 15.02
N GLN A 309 16.73 15.60 14.01
CA GLN A 309 16.16 16.19 12.78
C GLN A 309 14.92 17.05 13.08
N ALA A 310 14.03 16.59 13.96
CA ALA A 310 12.86 17.37 14.36
C ALA A 310 13.25 18.69 15.07
N ARG A 311 14.29 18.65 15.92
CA ARG A 311 14.85 19.85 16.58
C ARG A 311 15.48 20.81 15.58
N ILE A 312 16.25 20.30 14.62
CA ILE A 312 16.84 21.11 13.53
C ILE A 312 15.73 21.80 12.75
N ASN A 313 14.70 21.06 12.33
CA ASN A 313 13.58 21.66 11.62
C ASN A 313 12.86 22.73 12.46
N GLU A 314 12.76 22.57 13.78
CA GLU A 314 12.15 23.58 14.65
C GLU A 314 13.01 24.83 14.75
N SER A 315 14.32 24.70 15.01
CA SER A 315 15.25 25.82 15.16
C SER A 315 15.43 26.63 13.87
N GLU A 316 15.44 25.98 12.71
CA GLU A 316 15.53 26.67 11.41
C GLU A 316 14.33 27.63 11.17
N PHE A 317 13.13 27.28 11.65
CA PHE A 317 11.91 28.07 11.43
C PHE A 317 11.51 28.95 12.63
N GLU A 318 12.33 29.04 13.69
CA GLU A 318 12.04 29.88 14.87
C GLU A 318 12.15 31.37 14.57
N ASN A 319 13.11 31.78 13.73
CA ASN A 319 13.40 33.18 13.44
C ASN A 319 12.58 33.75 12.27
N GLU A 320 11.84 32.92 11.55
CA GLU A 320 11.04 33.29 10.38
C GLU A 320 9.64 33.80 10.75
N ALA A 321 9.12 34.76 9.98
CA ALA A 321 7.77 35.26 10.20
C ALA A 321 6.71 34.19 9.90
N ALA A 322 5.56 34.24 10.59
CA ALA A 322 4.52 33.21 10.47
C ALA A 322 3.99 33.01 9.03
N GLU A 323 3.95 34.07 8.22
CA GLU A 323 3.51 33.99 6.82
C GLU A 323 4.51 33.24 5.94
N GLN A 324 5.81 33.54 6.07
CA GLN A 324 6.90 32.84 5.37
C GLN A 324 6.93 31.37 5.79
N ARG A 325 6.79 31.09 7.08
CA ARG A 325 6.73 29.72 7.62
C ARG A 325 5.60 28.88 7.00
N ILE A 326 4.41 29.47 6.83
CA ILE A 326 3.27 28.79 6.19
C ILE A 326 3.55 28.51 4.71
N GLN A 327 4.29 29.35 4.01
CA GLN A 327 4.61 29.13 2.59
C GLN A 327 5.57 27.93 2.40
N TYR A 328 6.54 27.74 3.30
CA TYR A 328 7.50 26.62 3.21
C TYR A 328 6.95 25.30 3.75
N GLU A 329 6.44 25.29 4.98
CA GLU A 329 5.98 24.07 5.66
C GLU A 329 4.53 23.71 5.30
N GLY A 330 3.74 24.71 4.93
CA GLY A 330 2.29 24.59 4.87
C GLY A 330 1.63 24.77 6.24
N PHE A 331 0.42 24.22 6.36
CA PHE A 331 -0.37 24.32 7.59
C PHE A 331 -0.04 23.19 8.57
N ARG A 332 0.49 23.56 9.75
CA ARG A 332 0.79 22.63 10.85
C ARG A 332 -0.44 21.93 11.42
N PRO A 333 -0.31 20.69 11.92
CA PRO A 333 -1.39 19.99 12.60
C PRO A 333 -1.81 20.74 13.88
N GLY A 334 -3.12 20.81 14.13
CA GLY A 334 -3.69 21.48 15.32
C GLY A 334 -4.22 22.89 15.07
N LEU A 335 -3.93 23.49 13.92
CA LEU A 335 -4.51 24.78 13.51
C LEU A 335 -5.96 24.62 13.05
N TYR A 336 -6.81 25.59 13.42
CA TYR A 336 -8.18 25.66 12.92
C TYR A 336 -8.21 26.38 11.57
N LEU A 337 -8.63 25.67 10.52
CA LEU A 337 -8.61 26.16 9.14
C LEU A 337 -10.02 26.27 8.58
N ARG A 338 -10.24 27.28 7.73
CA ARG A 338 -11.42 27.36 6.86
C ARG A 338 -11.00 26.98 5.45
N ILE A 339 -11.52 25.86 4.96
CA ILE A 339 -11.25 25.37 3.60
C ILE A 339 -12.45 25.70 2.72
N VAL A 340 -12.18 26.34 1.57
CA VAL A 340 -13.18 26.58 0.53
C VAL A 340 -12.88 25.62 -0.61
N VAL A 341 -13.85 24.78 -0.95
CA VAL A 341 -13.75 23.82 -2.05
C VAL A 341 -14.74 24.23 -3.13
N GLU A 342 -14.23 24.47 -4.33
CA GLU A 342 -15.04 24.83 -5.49
C GLU A 342 -15.55 23.57 -6.21
N ASN A 343 -16.60 23.73 -7.03
CA ASN A 343 -17.18 22.66 -7.87
C ASN A 343 -17.63 21.40 -7.11
N VAL A 344 -18.16 21.57 -5.90
CA VAL A 344 -18.78 20.48 -5.14
C VAL A 344 -20.14 20.12 -5.75
N PRO A 345 -20.45 18.83 -5.99
CA PRO A 345 -21.75 18.42 -6.51
C PRO A 345 -22.91 18.91 -5.63
N SER A 346 -23.97 19.43 -6.25
CA SER A 346 -25.13 20.00 -5.54
C SER A 346 -25.83 18.98 -4.64
N GLU A 347 -25.81 17.70 -5.03
CA GLU A 347 -26.38 16.57 -4.31
C GLU A 347 -25.76 16.42 -2.91
N PHE A 348 -24.47 16.74 -2.77
CA PHE A 348 -23.79 16.72 -1.49
C PHE A 348 -24.39 17.75 -0.52
N CYS A 349 -24.65 18.97 -1.00
CA CYS A 349 -25.22 20.05 -0.19
C CYS A 349 -26.69 19.79 0.17
N GLN A 350 -27.44 19.15 -0.74
CA GLN A 350 -28.84 18.79 -0.54
C GLN A 350 -29.00 17.63 0.46
N HIS A 351 -28.20 16.57 0.33
CA HIS A 351 -28.28 15.35 1.14
C HIS A 351 -27.25 15.30 2.28
N LEU A 352 -26.72 16.47 2.67
CA LEU A 352 -25.85 16.59 3.84
C LEU A 352 -26.64 16.15 5.08
N ASP A 353 -26.11 15.15 5.77
CA ASP A 353 -26.62 14.78 7.09
C ASP A 353 -25.43 14.63 8.03
N LEU A 354 -25.55 15.32 9.16
CA LEU A 354 -24.50 15.60 10.12
C LEU A 354 -24.09 14.36 10.92
N SER A 355 -24.89 13.30 10.88
CA SER A 355 -24.58 12.02 11.51
C SER A 355 -23.38 11.32 10.85
N TYR A 356 -23.07 11.65 9.59
CA TYR A 356 -21.94 11.08 8.86
C TYR A 356 -20.77 12.07 8.84
N PRO A 357 -19.60 11.68 9.36
CA PRO A 357 -18.43 12.56 9.38
C PRO A 357 -17.90 12.77 7.96
N ILE A 358 -17.47 14.00 7.69
CA ILE A 358 -16.72 14.36 6.49
C ILE A 358 -15.23 14.28 6.86
N ILE A 359 -14.48 13.50 6.08
CA ILE A 359 -13.05 13.34 6.24
C ILE A 359 -12.40 13.87 4.96
N ILE A 360 -11.48 14.80 5.11
CA ILE A 360 -10.67 15.36 4.03
C ILE A 360 -9.25 14.84 4.22
N GLY A 361 -8.66 14.30 3.17
CA GLY A 361 -7.29 13.81 3.17
C GLY A 361 -6.53 14.37 1.98
N GLY A 362 -5.30 14.82 2.20
CA GLY A 362 -4.38 15.20 1.14
C GLY A 362 -3.93 13.96 0.36
N LEU A 363 -4.00 14.05 -0.96
CA LEU A 363 -3.50 13.01 -1.86
C LEU A 363 -2.04 13.32 -2.20
N LEU A 364 -1.22 12.28 -2.30
CA LEU A 364 0.14 12.41 -2.85
C LEU A 364 0.07 12.48 -4.38
N SER A 365 1.06 13.08 -5.02
CA SER A 365 1.11 13.19 -6.50
C SER A 365 0.99 11.82 -7.20
N ASN A 366 1.55 10.77 -6.59
CA ASN A 366 1.43 9.40 -7.11
C ASN A 366 0.01 8.84 -6.98
N GLU A 367 -0.75 9.27 -5.99
CA GLU A 367 -2.10 8.77 -5.74
C GLU A 367 -3.13 9.34 -6.72
N GLU A 368 -2.84 10.44 -7.39
CA GLU A 368 -3.74 11.00 -8.41
C GLU A 368 -3.85 10.09 -9.65
N ASN A 369 -2.76 9.39 -9.97
CA ASN A 369 -2.67 8.53 -11.13
C ASN A 369 -3.44 7.21 -10.95
N ILE A 370 -4.04 6.73 -12.04
CA ILE A 370 -4.79 5.46 -12.10
C ILE A 370 -4.01 4.49 -12.99
N GLY A 371 -3.76 3.28 -12.48
CA GLY A 371 -3.03 2.24 -13.21
C GLY A 371 -3.42 0.84 -12.75
N PHE A 372 -2.59 -0.15 -13.08
CA PHE A 372 -2.76 -1.47 -12.49
C PHE A 372 -1.97 -1.57 -11.19
N VAL A 373 -2.62 -2.15 -10.19
CA VAL A 373 -2.01 -2.40 -8.89
C VAL A 373 -1.97 -3.90 -8.66
N HIS A 374 -0.80 -4.38 -8.31
CA HIS A 374 -0.57 -5.75 -7.88
C HIS A 374 -0.57 -5.83 -6.38
N VAL A 375 -1.39 -6.75 -5.86
CA VAL A 375 -1.62 -6.87 -4.42
C VAL A 375 -1.51 -8.30 -3.95
N ARG A 376 -1.13 -8.46 -2.69
CA ARG A 376 -1.21 -9.73 -1.96
C ARG A 376 -2.52 -9.75 -1.18
N ILE A 377 -3.47 -10.56 -1.60
CA ILE A 377 -4.80 -10.63 -1.00
C ILE A 377 -5.07 -12.00 -0.38
N LYS A 378 -5.81 -12.01 0.72
CA LYS A 378 -6.33 -13.21 1.37
C LYS A 378 -7.80 -13.02 1.69
N LYS A 379 -8.57 -14.07 1.44
CA LYS A 379 -9.96 -14.15 1.88
C LYS A 379 -10.00 -14.06 3.41
N HIS A 380 -10.89 -13.21 3.94
CA HIS A 380 -11.03 -13.10 5.38
C HIS A 380 -11.53 -14.42 5.98
N ARG A 381 -11.04 -14.75 7.19
CA ARG A 381 -11.31 -16.03 7.86
C ARG A 381 -12.79 -16.27 8.14
N TRP A 382 -13.49 -15.22 8.58
CA TRP A 382 -14.90 -15.29 8.96
C TRP A 382 -15.87 -15.04 7.81
N PHE A 383 -15.37 -14.66 6.64
CA PHE A 383 -16.21 -14.54 5.47
C PHE A 383 -16.60 -15.94 4.97
N PRO A 384 -17.89 -16.26 4.75
CA PRO A 384 -18.29 -17.63 4.43
C PRO A 384 -17.96 -18.04 2.98
N ARG A 385 -18.14 -17.12 2.02
CA ARG A 385 -17.98 -17.41 0.58
C ARG A 385 -16.53 -17.32 0.15
N ILE A 386 -16.21 -17.84 -1.04
CA ILE A 386 -14.91 -17.65 -1.69
C ILE A 386 -15.07 -16.60 -2.79
N LEU A 387 -14.02 -15.81 -2.99
CA LEU A 387 -14.02 -14.77 -4.02
C LEU A 387 -13.68 -15.38 -5.38
N LYS A 388 -14.38 -14.92 -6.40
CA LYS A 388 -14.27 -15.42 -7.78
C LYS A 388 -13.57 -14.37 -8.63
N ASN A 389 -12.76 -14.84 -9.57
CA ASN A 389 -12.04 -14.00 -10.50
C ASN A 389 -12.98 -13.16 -11.37
N ASN A 390 -12.65 -11.87 -11.54
CA ASN A 390 -13.43 -10.85 -12.25
C ASN A 390 -14.85 -10.64 -11.68
N ASP A 391 -15.11 -11.08 -10.44
CA ASP A 391 -16.29 -10.59 -9.71
C ASP A 391 -15.91 -9.24 -9.05
N PRO A 392 -16.84 -8.28 -9.01
CA PRO A 392 -16.55 -6.96 -8.46
C PRO A 392 -16.35 -7.02 -6.94
N LEU A 393 -15.36 -6.28 -6.47
CA LEU A 393 -15.04 -6.13 -5.06
C LEU A 393 -14.88 -4.64 -4.75
N ILE A 394 -15.48 -4.19 -3.66
CA ILE A 394 -15.32 -2.83 -3.15
C ILE A 394 -14.08 -2.82 -2.28
N ILE A 395 -13.10 -2.01 -2.63
CA ILE A 395 -11.83 -1.89 -1.95
C ILE A 395 -11.78 -0.56 -1.23
N SER A 396 -11.34 -0.59 0.03
CA SER A 396 -10.92 0.58 0.79
C SER A 396 -9.40 0.57 0.82
N LEU A 397 -8.79 1.50 0.09
CA LEU A 397 -7.35 1.58 -0.10
C LEU A 397 -6.95 3.06 -0.06
N GLY A 398 -6.13 3.42 0.92
CA GLY A 398 -5.91 4.82 1.31
C GLY A 398 -7.23 5.50 1.70
N TRP A 399 -7.42 6.72 1.22
CA TRP A 399 -8.65 7.51 1.39
C TRP A 399 -9.81 7.05 0.49
N ARG A 400 -9.51 6.31 -0.57
CA ARG A 400 -10.49 6.00 -1.61
C ARG A 400 -11.21 4.68 -1.35
N ARG A 401 -12.53 4.73 -1.51
CA ARG A 401 -13.41 3.56 -1.56
C ARG A 401 -13.94 3.43 -2.96
N PHE A 402 -13.67 2.32 -3.63
CA PHE A 402 -14.08 2.11 -5.02
C PHE A 402 -14.30 0.63 -5.30
N GLN A 403 -15.15 0.36 -6.27
CA GLN A 403 -15.41 -0.97 -6.78
C GLN A 403 -14.54 -1.25 -8.01
N THR A 404 -13.88 -2.40 -8.02
CA THR A 404 -13.04 -2.86 -9.13
C THR A 404 -13.20 -4.36 -9.35
N ALA A 405 -12.79 -4.84 -10.53
CA ALA A 405 -12.82 -6.25 -10.88
C ALA A 405 -11.45 -6.90 -10.60
N MET A 406 -11.38 -7.72 -9.56
CA MET A 406 -10.13 -8.35 -9.11
C MET A 406 -9.77 -9.57 -9.98
N GLN A 407 -8.54 -9.61 -10.50
CA GLN A 407 -7.98 -10.77 -11.17
C GLN A 407 -7.02 -11.53 -10.23
N TYR A 408 -7.37 -12.73 -9.79
CA TYR A 408 -6.56 -13.51 -8.85
C TYR A 408 -5.50 -14.37 -9.56
N SER A 409 -4.27 -14.38 -9.05
CA SER A 409 -3.17 -15.18 -9.57
C SER A 409 -2.31 -15.79 -8.47
N MET A 410 -1.55 -16.83 -8.80
CA MET A 410 -0.56 -17.45 -7.93
C MET A 410 0.74 -17.56 -8.71
N GLN A 411 1.83 -17.11 -8.09
CA GLN A 411 3.16 -17.25 -8.66
C GLN A 411 3.57 -18.72 -8.56
N ASP A 412 3.84 -19.34 -9.71
CA ASP A 412 4.43 -20.68 -9.77
C ASP A 412 5.97 -20.58 -9.54
N HIS A 413 6.66 -21.70 -9.32
CA HIS A 413 8.13 -21.75 -9.13
C HIS A 413 8.95 -21.12 -10.28
N ASN A 414 8.38 -21.04 -11.49
CA ASN A 414 9.01 -20.40 -12.64
C ASN A 414 8.75 -18.88 -12.68
N MET A 415 8.52 -18.24 -11.52
CA MET A 415 8.21 -16.82 -11.32
C MET A 415 6.96 -16.29 -12.07
N ARG A 416 6.23 -17.16 -12.75
CA ARG A 416 5.10 -16.77 -13.59
C ARG A 416 3.80 -16.70 -12.80
N ASN A 417 3.04 -15.63 -13.02
CA ASN A 417 1.72 -15.44 -12.43
C ASN A 417 0.64 -16.24 -13.16
N ARG A 418 0.23 -17.36 -12.55
CA ARG A 418 -0.83 -18.22 -13.07
C ARG A 418 -2.19 -17.80 -12.52
N LEU A 419 -3.13 -17.52 -13.42
CA LEU A 419 -4.51 -17.17 -13.10
C LEU A 419 -5.22 -18.24 -12.27
N LEU A 420 -5.89 -17.80 -11.21
CA LEU A 420 -6.81 -18.59 -10.40
C LEU A 420 -8.26 -18.23 -10.72
N LYS A 421 -9.14 -19.23 -10.71
CA LYS A 421 -10.59 -18.99 -10.87
C LYS A 421 -11.23 -18.43 -9.59
N TYR A 422 -10.66 -18.82 -8.44
CA TYR A 422 -11.13 -18.45 -7.11
C TYR A 422 -9.94 -18.23 -6.19
N THR A 423 -10.12 -17.38 -5.19
CA THR A 423 -9.16 -17.22 -4.10
C THR A 423 -9.07 -18.52 -3.28
N PRO A 424 -7.85 -18.97 -2.89
CA PRO A 424 -7.69 -20.06 -1.94
C PRO A 424 -8.38 -19.76 -0.59
N LYS A 425 -8.89 -20.79 0.09
CA LYS A 425 -9.68 -20.58 1.33
C LYS A 425 -8.90 -19.94 2.48
N HIS A 426 -7.64 -20.33 2.68
CA HIS A 426 -6.84 -19.94 3.86
C HIS A 426 -5.42 -19.46 3.50
N MET A 427 -5.15 -19.23 2.22
CA MET A 427 -3.83 -18.86 1.71
C MET A 427 -3.91 -17.48 1.04
N HIS A 428 -2.79 -16.75 1.04
CA HIS A 428 -2.65 -15.53 0.25
C HIS A 428 -2.47 -15.88 -1.23
N CYS A 429 -3.08 -15.11 -2.11
CA CYS A 429 -2.79 -15.12 -3.53
C CYS A 429 -2.42 -13.71 -3.98
N ARG A 430 -1.81 -13.59 -5.15
CA ARG A 430 -1.68 -12.30 -5.81
C ARG A 430 -3.00 -11.92 -6.45
N ALA A 431 -3.25 -10.64 -6.59
CA ALA A 431 -4.34 -10.12 -7.39
C ALA A 431 -3.92 -8.86 -8.13
N THR A 432 -4.51 -8.67 -9.29
CA THR A 432 -4.29 -7.53 -10.18
C THR A 432 -5.62 -6.85 -10.38
N PHE A 433 -5.66 -5.53 -10.24
CA PHE A 433 -6.85 -4.74 -10.56
C PHE A 433 -6.46 -3.37 -11.09
N TYR A 434 -7.43 -2.70 -11.68
CA TYR A 434 -7.29 -1.33 -12.18
C TYR A 434 -7.85 -0.34 -11.17
N GLY A 435 -7.05 0.64 -10.76
CA GLY A 435 -7.43 1.61 -9.73
C GLY A 435 -6.31 2.61 -9.43
N PRO A 436 -6.52 3.49 -8.43
CA PRO A 436 -5.53 4.48 -8.02
C PRO A 436 -4.24 3.83 -7.54
N LEU A 437 -3.11 4.41 -7.94
CA LEU A 437 -1.78 3.96 -7.54
C LEU A 437 -1.51 4.39 -6.10
N VAL A 438 -1.16 3.48 -5.21
CA VAL A 438 -0.85 3.80 -3.81
C VAL A 438 0.39 3.06 -3.39
N THR A 439 1.21 3.72 -2.59
CA THR A 439 2.55 3.27 -2.20
C THR A 439 2.56 1.78 -1.80
N PRO A 440 3.59 1.03 -2.22
CA PRO A 440 3.77 -0.37 -1.81
C PRO A 440 3.72 -0.53 -0.29
N ASN A 441 3.38 -1.74 0.16
CA ASN A 441 3.17 -2.08 1.58
C ASN A 441 1.99 -1.38 2.27
N THR A 442 1.16 -0.62 1.55
CA THR A 442 -0.10 -0.10 2.09
C THR A 442 -1.15 -1.22 2.23
N GLY A 443 -1.75 -1.33 3.41
CA GLY A 443 -2.83 -2.27 3.70
C GLY A 443 -4.17 -1.84 3.10
N PHE A 444 -4.99 -2.80 2.69
CA PHE A 444 -6.35 -2.53 2.20
C PHE A 444 -7.36 -3.59 2.65
N LEU A 445 -8.63 -3.20 2.64
CA LEU A 445 -9.77 -4.04 2.97
C LEU A 445 -10.68 -4.20 1.76
N GLY A 446 -11.25 -5.39 1.58
CA GLY A 446 -12.19 -5.71 0.51
C GLY A 446 -13.54 -6.12 1.08
N VAL A 447 -14.62 -5.51 0.58
CA VAL A 447 -16.01 -5.75 0.95
C VAL A 447 -16.81 -6.08 -0.31
N GLN A 448 -17.75 -7.02 -0.22
CA GLN A 448 -18.58 -7.39 -1.38
C GLN A 448 -19.83 -6.51 -1.53
N THR A 449 -20.42 -6.07 -0.42
CA THR A 449 -21.67 -5.30 -0.39
C THR A 449 -21.62 -4.32 0.78
N VAL A 450 -22.03 -3.06 0.55
CA VAL A 450 -22.05 -2.00 1.58
C VAL A 450 -23.28 -2.13 2.48
N ASP A 451 -24.38 -2.64 1.93
CA ASP A 451 -25.67 -2.84 2.60
C ASP A 451 -25.56 -3.55 3.95
N ARG A 452 -26.53 -3.24 4.83
CA ARG A 452 -26.70 -3.85 6.16
C ARG A 452 -27.20 -5.29 6.03
N THR A 453 -26.31 -6.19 5.63
CA THR A 453 -26.59 -7.62 5.52
C THR A 453 -26.28 -8.35 6.84
N PRO A 454 -27.08 -9.36 7.22
CA PRO A 454 -26.77 -10.20 8.38
C PRO A 454 -25.55 -11.07 8.07
N GLY A 455 -24.46 -10.88 8.82
CA GLY A 455 -23.23 -11.67 8.71
C GLY A 455 -21.95 -10.83 8.61
N PHE A 456 -20.82 -11.52 8.47
CA PHE A 456 -19.52 -10.86 8.37
C PHE A 456 -19.30 -10.27 6.96
N ARG A 457 -19.14 -8.94 6.86
CA ARG A 457 -19.12 -8.20 5.58
C ARG A 457 -17.74 -8.12 4.92
N ILE A 458 -16.68 -8.01 5.71
CA ILE A 458 -15.31 -7.90 5.16
C ILE A 458 -14.96 -9.23 4.49
N ALA A 459 -14.74 -9.18 3.19
CA ALA A 459 -14.59 -10.35 2.35
C ALA A 459 -13.11 -10.75 2.20
N ALA A 460 -12.23 -9.77 2.12
CA ALA A 460 -10.80 -9.98 2.00
C ALA A 460 -9.99 -8.87 2.69
N THR A 461 -8.75 -9.20 2.99
CA THR A 461 -7.72 -8.26 3.46
C THR A 461 -6.48 -8.46 2.60
N GLY A 462 -5.70 -7.41 2.42
CA GLY A 462 -4.49 -7.50 1.62
C GLY A 462 -3.55 -6.32 1.81
N VAL A 463 -2.44 -6.39 1.10
CA VAL A 463 -1.39 -5.37 1.09
C VAL A 463 -0.97 -5.14 -0.36
N VAL A 464 -0.66 -3.90 -0.72
CA VAL A 464 -0.12 -3.54 -2.05
C VAL A 464 1.33 -4.02 -2.18
N LEU A 465 1.67 -4.63 -3.30
CA LEU A 465 3.02 -5.12 -3.59
C LEU A 465 3.77 -4.21 -4.56
N GLU A 466 3.18 -4.00 -5.74
CA GLU A 466 3.85 -3.33 -6.86
C GLU A 466 2.79 -2.60 -7.71
N GLN A 467 3.23 -1.58 -8.42
CA GLN A 467 2.43 -0.76 -9.33
C GLN A 467 3.06 -0.83 -10.71
N ASP A 468 2.25 -1.03 -11.75
CA ASP A 468 2.75 -1.07 -13.13
C ASP A 468 1.62 -0.72 -14.11
N ALA A 469 1.99 -0.32 -15.32
CA ALA A 469 1.07 -0.09 -16.42
C ALA A 469 0.51 -1.39 -17.01
N CYS A 470 1.20 -2.53 -16.86
CA CYS A 470 0.72 -3.82 -17.35
C CYS A 470 1.33 -5.00 -16.62
N PHE A 471 0.51 -6.00 -16.28
CA PHE A 471 0.99 -7.24 -15.67
C PHE A 471 0.71 -8.48 -16.50
N LYS A 472 1.75 -9.30 -16.67
CA LYS A 472 1.69 -10.57 -17.40
C LYS A 472 1.06 -11.67 -16.55
N VAL A 473 -0.27 -11.75 -16.54
CA VAL A 473 -1.01 -12.87 -15.95
C VAL A 473 -1.33 -13.89 -17.03
N VAL A 474 -1.05 -15.17 -16.80
CA VAL A 474 -1.35 -16.24 -17.76
C VAL A 474 -2.34 -17.25 -17.24
N LYS A 475 -3.16 -17.78 -18.13
CA LYS A 475 -4.08 -18.87 -17.87
C LYS A 475 -3.55 -20.15 -18.52
N LYS A 476 -3.62 -21.24 -17.76
CA LYS A 476 -3.30 -22.57 -18.27
C LYS A 476 -4.35 -23.00 -19.28
N LEU A 477 -3.92 -23.28 -20.51
CA LEU A 477 -4.73 -23.93 -21.53
C LEU A 477 -4.18 -25.35 -21.75
N LYS A 478 -5.08 -26.33 -21.83
CA LYS A 478 -4.70 -27.69 -22.24
C LYS A 478 -5.38 -27.98 -23.57
N LEU A 479 -4.59 -28.24 -24.60
CA LEU A 479 -5.08 -28.80 -25.84
C LEU A 479 -5.09 -30.32 -25.67
N THR A 480 -6.22 -30.96 -25.91
CA THR A 480 -6.41 -32.40 -25.68
C THR A 480 -6.61 -33.10 -27.01
N GLY A 481 -5.96 -34.24 -27.22
CA GLY A 481 -6.14 -35.10 -28.37
C GLY A 481 -6.21 -36.57 -27.97
N VAL A 482 -6.63 -37.40 -28.93
CA VAL A 482 -6.85 -38.83 -28.72
C VAL A 482 -5.94 -39.62 -29.68
N PRO A 483 -5.27 -40.68 -29.23
CA PRO A 483 -4.48 -41.53 -30.11
C PRO A 483 -5.38 -42.29 -31.09
N HIS A 484 -5.05 -42.20 -32.38
CA HIS A 484 -5.71 -42.92 -33.47
C HIS A 484 -5.02 -44.26 -33.77
N LYS A 485 -3.69 -44.25 -33.91
CA LYS A 485 -2.86 -45.45 -34.16
C LYS A 485 -1.65 -45.41 -33.24
N VAL A 486 -1.34 -46.54 -32.60
CA VAL A 486 -0.24 -46.64 -31.64
C VAL A 486 0.72 -47.74 -32.03
N PHE A 487 2.00 -47.39 -32.14
CA PHE A 487 3.11 -48.31 -32.37
C PHE A 487 3.83 -48.59 -31.05
N THR A 488 5.14 -48.84 -31.06
CA THR A 488 5.92 -49.00 -29.82
C THR A 488 6.07 -47.64 -29.14
N ASN A 489 6.90 -46.76 -29.69
CA ASN A 489 7.18 -45.45 -29.10
C ASN A 489 6.58 -44.30 -29.92
N THR A 490 5.92 -44.60 -31.04
CA THR A 490 5.26 -43.60 -31.88
C THR A 490 3.75 -43.77 -31.83
N ALA A 491 3.03 -42.66 -31.93
CA ALA A 491 1.60 -42.68 -32.08
C ALA A 491 1.13 -41.56 -33.00
N PHE A 492 0.03 -41.81 -33.70
CA PHE A 492 -0.70 -40.81 -34.46
C PHE A 492 -1.84 -40.31 -33.60
N ILE A 493 -1.93 -39.00 -33.41
CA ILE A 493 -2.90 -38.33 -32.55
C ILE A 493 -3.83 -37.51 -33.42
N LYS A 494 -5.12 -37.55 -33.11
CA LYS A 494 -6.17 -36.76 -33.75
C LYS A 494 -6.92 -35.90 -32.73
N ASP A 495 -7.77 -35.00 -33.22
CA ASP A 495 -8.69 -34.18 -32.44
C ASP A 495 -8.02 -33.23 -31.42
N MET A 496 -6.73 -32.94 -31.59
CA MET A 496 -6.02 -31.90 -30.80
C MET A 496 -5.98 -30.55 -31.53
N PHE A 497 -5.84 -30.60 -32.84
CA PHE A 497 -5.76 -29.47 -33.76
C PHE A 497 -6.75 -29.70 -34.90
N THR A 498 -7.15 -28.62 -35.55
CA THR A 498 -8.10 -28.66 -36.67
C THR A 498 -7.38 -28.68 -38.02
N SER A 499 -6.21 -28.02 -38.10
CA SER A 499 -5.45 -27.84 -39.35
C SER A 499 -3.99 -28.24 -39.21
N ASP A 500 -3.38 -28.65 -40.33
CA ASP A 500 -1.96 -28.98 -40.42
C ASP A 500 -1.07 -27.76 -40.18
N LEU A 501 -1.56 -26.55 -40.46
CA LEU A 501 -0.86 -25.30 -40.14
C LEU A 501 -0.72 -25.10 -38.62
N GLU A 502 -1.77 -25.43 -37.85
CA GLU A 502 -1.72 -25.38 -36.38
C GLU A 502 -0.70 -26.39 -35.86
N VAL A 503 -0.75 -27.63 -36.35
CA VAL A 503 0.22 -28.67 -36.00
C VAL A 503 1.64 -28.20 -36.33
N SER A 504 1.85 -27.57 -37.49
CA SER A 504 3.16 -27.09 -37.95
C SER A 504 3.74 -26.05 -37.00
N LYS A 505 2.90 -25.15 -36.47
CA LYS A 505 3.27 -24.18 -35.41
C LYS A 505 3.69 -24.85 -34.10
N PHE A 506 3.18 -26.04 -33.82
CA PHE A 506 3.46 -26.81 -32.59
C PHE A 506 4.39 -28.02 -32.82
N ILE A 507 5.10 -28.10 -33.95
CA ILE A 507 6.14 -29.13 -34.15
C ILE A 507 7.24 -28.93 -33.09
N GLY A 508 7.70 -30.04 -32.49
CA GLY A 508 8.68 -30.02 -31.40
C GLY A 508 8.09 -29.73 -30.02
N ALA A 509 6.80 -29.38 -29.93
CA ALA A 509 6.17 -29.10 -28.64
C ALA A 509 6.14 -30.35 -27.74
N SER A 510 6.33 -30.13 -26.44
CA SER A 510 6.23 -31.19 -25.43
C SER A 510 4.78 -31.51 -25.09
N ILE A 511 4.43 -32.79 -25.18
CA ILE A 511 3.11 -33.33 -24.87
C ILE A 511 3.22 -34.38 -23.76
N ARG A 512 2.13 -34.62 -23.04
CA ARG A 512 2.06 -35.67 -22.02
C ARG A 512 0.74 -36.41 -22.09
N THR A 513 0.74 -37.69 -21.74
CA THR A 513 -0.51 -38.43 -21.52
C THR A 513 -1.01 -38.24 -20.09
N VAL A 514 -2.29 -38.53 -19.85
CA VAL A 514 -2.85 -38.63 -18.48
C VAL A 514 -2.13 -39.70 -17.64
N SER A 515 -1.61 -40.74 -18.29
CA SER A 515 -0.80 -41.80 -17.68
C SER A 515 0.62 -41.34 -17.29
N GLY A 516 1.02 -40.12 -17.67
CA GLY A 516 2.30 -39.50 -17.28
C GLY A 516 3.45 -39.68 -18.28
N ILE A 517 3.24 -40.38 -19.39
CA ILE A 517 4.25 -40.62 -20.42
C ILE A 517 4.51 -39.32 -21.18
N ARG A 518 5.78 -38.90 -21.27
CA ARG A 518 6.17 -37.69 -22.00
C ARG A 518 6.35 -38.01 -23.49
N GLY A 519 6.08 -37.02 -24.33
CA GLY A 519 6.30 -37.14 -25.76
C GLY A 519 6.53 -35.79 -26.43
N THR A 520 6.81 -35.83 -27.74
CA THR A 520 7.05 -34.67 -28.59
C THR A 520 6.32 -34.82 -29.91
N ILE A 521 5.81 -33.70 -30.42
CA ILE A 521 5.19 -33.62 -31.75
C ILE A 521 6.30 -33.63 -32.81
N LYS A 522 6.21 -34.51 -33.80
CA LYS A 522 7.25 -34.69 -34.82
C LYS A 522 6.85 -34.17 -36.19
N LYS A 523 5.72 -34.61 -36.74
CA LYS A 523 5.33 -34.27 -38.12
C LYS A 523 3.81 -34.25 -38.26
N THR A 524 3.30 -33.37 -39.11
CA THR A 524 1.93 -33.38 -39.62
C THR A 524 1.61 -34.69 -40.35
N LEU A 525 0.34 -35.06 -40.36
CA LEU A 525 -0.20 -36.14 -41.18
C LEU A 525 -1.24 -35.54 -42.11
N SER A 526 -1.22 -35.93 -43.38
CA SER A 526 -2.15 -35.39 -44.38
C SER A 526 -3.60 -35.84 -44.17
N ALA A 527 -3.82 -37.03 -43.59
CA ALA A 527 -5.16 -37.54 -43.29
C ALA A 527 -5.16 -38.30 -41.94
N PRO A 528 -6.11 -38.03 -41.02
CA PRO A 528 -7.08 -36.93 -41.00
C PRO A 528 -6.44 -35.55 -40.78
N LEU A 529 -7.08 -34.47 -41.26
CA LEU A 529 -6.60 -33.09 -41.08
C LEU A 529 -6.35 -32.76 -39.60
N GLY A 530 -5.28 -32.02 -39.31
CA GLY A 530 -4.91 -31.66 -37.93
C GLY A 530 -4.37 -32.82 -37.10
N SER A 531 -4.20 -34.01 -37.71
CA SER A 531 -3.54 -35.14 -37.07
C SER A 531 -2.03 -35.05 -37.20
N PHE A 532 -1.33 -35.66 -36.27
CA PHE A 532 0.13 -35.61 -36.25
C PHE A 532 0.75 -36.87 -35.69
N ARG A 533 1.99 -37.11 -36.10
CA ARG A 533 2.86 -38.11 -35.52
C ARG A 533 3.59 -37.53 -34.30
N ALA A 534 3.48 -38.24 -33.19
CA ALA A 534 4.25 -37.98 -31.98
C ALA A 534 5.11 -39.18 -31.59
N THR A 535 6.21 -38.89 -30.91
CA THR A 535 7.08 -39.86 -30.26
C THR A 535 6.92 -39.74 -28.76
N PHE A 536 6.81 -40.86 -28.06
CA PHE A 536 6.64 -40.99 -26.62
C PHE A 536 7.77 -41.84 -26.02
N GLU A 537 7.98 -41.71 -24.71
CA GLU A 537 8.96 -42.52 -23.97
C GLU A 537 8.61 -44.00 -23.93
N ASP A 538 7.31 -44.33 -23.82
CA ASP A 538 6.79 -45.69 -23.76
C ASP A 538 5.48 -45.80 -24.55
N LYS A 539 5.02 -47.02 -24.78
CA LYS A 539 3.80 -47.34 -25.51
C LYS A 539 2.56 -46.85 -24.78
N ILE A 540 1.89 -45.87 -25.38
CA ILE A 540 0.61 -45.34 -24.89
C ILE A 540 -0.54 -46.31 -25.16
N LYS A 541 -1.69 -46.13 -24.48
CA LYS A 541 -2.90 -46.90 -24.77
C LYS A 541 -3.86 -46.11 -25.66
N LEU A 542 -4.71 -46.80 -26.43
CA LEU A 542 -5.78 -46.13 -27.19
C LEU A 542 -6.80 -45.41 -26.29
N SER A 543 -6.92 -45.82 -25.03
CA SER A 543 -7.76 -45.17 -24.01
C SER A 543 -7.15 -43.90 -23.40
N ASP A 544 -5.86 -43.62 -23.67
CA ASP A 544 -5.19 -42.47 -23.07
C ASP A 544 -5.62 -41.18 -23.76
N ILE A 545 -5.66 -40.10 -22.98
CA ILE A 545 -5.82 -38.74 -23.50
C ILE A 545 -4.44 -38.09 -23.51
N VAL A 546 -4.04 -37.60 -24.67
CA VAL A 546 -2.81 -36.82 -24.83
C VAL A 546 -3.16 -35.35 -24.66
N PHE A 547 -2.33 -34.59 -23.95
CA PHE A 547 -2.52 -33.15 -23.85
C PHE A 547 -1.21 -32.38 -23.98
N LEU A 548 -1.33 -31.21 -24.59
CA LEU A 548 -0.31 -30.17 -24.62
C LEU A 548 -0.64 -29.12 -23.56
N ARG A 549 0.35 -28.72 -22.74
CA ARG A 549 0.18 -27.67 -21.73
C ARG A 549 0.66 -26.33 -22.29
N ALA A 550 -0.28 -25.48 -22.69
CA ALA A 550 -0.04 -24.12 -23.14
C ALA A 550 -0.40 -23.09 -22.06
N TRP A 551 0.08 -21.86 -22.25
CA TRP A 551 -0.16 -20.73 -21.37
C TRP A 551 -0.59 -19.55 -22.21
N TYR A 552 -1.78 -19.02 -21.94
CA TYR A 552 -2.37 -17.92 -22.68
C TYR A 552 -2.37 -16.68 -21.81
N PRO A 553 -1.80 -15.54 -22.24
CA PRO A 553 -1.87 -14.29 -21.49
C PRO A 553 -3.31 -13.81 -21.37
N VAL A 554 -3.70 -13.32 -20.20
CA VAL A 554 -5.05 -12.81 -19.94
C VAL A 554 -4.93 -11.44 -19.30
N GLU A 555 -5.41 -10.44 -19.99
CA GLU A 555 -5.39 -9.05 -19.51
C GLU A 555 -6.44 -8.83 -18.42
N PRO A 556 -6.11 -8.05 -17.36
CA PRO A 556 -7.05 -7.59 -16.36
C PRO A 556 -8.04 -6.56 -16.95
N LEU A 557 -9.24 -6.48 -16.37
CA LEU A 557 -10.27 -5.54 -16.80
C LEU A 557 -9.98 -4.13 -16.24
N ARG A 558 -10.08 -3.12 -17.10
CA ARG A 558 -10.01 -1.70 -16.71
C ARG A 558 -11.37 -1.23 -16.18
N TYR A 559 -11.68 -1.56 -14.93
CA TYR A 559 -12.92 -1.17 -14.27
C TYR A 559 -12.64 -0.48 -12.94
N TYR A 560 -13.10 0.76 -12.81
CA TYR A 560 -12.96 1.60 -11.62
C TYR A 560 -14.28 2.36 -11.41
N ASN A 561 -14.86 2.25 -10.22
CA ASN A 561 -16.10 2.93 -9.87
C ASN A 561 -16.04 3.43 -8.41
N PRO A 562 -15.87 4.72 -8.14
CA PRO A 562 -15.79 5.24 -6.78
C PRO A 562 -17.13 5.09 -6.02
N VAL A 563 -17.05 4.86 -4.71
CA VAL A 563 -18.22 4.77 -3.83
C VAL A 563 -18.61 6.18 -3.38
N THR A 564 -19.62 6.74 -4.03
CA THR A 564 -20.17 8.08 -3.78
C THR A 564 -21.35 8.05 -2.80
N SER A 565 -21.20 7.36 -1.66
CA SER A 565 -22.29 7.16 -0.68
C SER A 565 -22.86 8.47 -0.11
N LEU A 566 -22.05 9.52 0.00
CA LEU A 566 -22.45 10.80 0.58
C LEU A 566 -23.24 11.68 -0.40
N LEU A 567 -23.25 11.34 -1.70
CA LEU A 567 -24.04 12.04 -2.70
C LEU A 567 -25.46 11.49 -2.82
N GLN A 568 -25.73 10.32 -2.23
CA GLN A 568 -27.05 9.70 -2.28
C GLN A 568 -27.94 10.22 -1.14
N ALA A 569 -29.23 10.39 -1.41
CA ALA A 569 -30.24 10.64 -0.38
C ALA A 569 -30.22 9.54 0.70
N ASP A 570 -30.26 8.28 0.26
CA ASP A 570 -30.10 7.11 1.12
C ASP A 570 -28.63 6.69 1.17
N LYS A 571 -27.88 7.21 2.15
CA LYS A 571 -26.45 6.94 2.32
C LYS A 571 -26.09 5.45 2.52
N GLY A 572 -27.07 4.63 2.89
CA GLY A 572 -26.91 3.22 3.21
C GLY A 572 -27.10 2.24 2.04
N SER A 573 -27.62 2.69 0.89
CA SER A 573 -28.07 1.83 -0.21
C SER A 573 -27.26 2.02 -1.50
N TRP A 574 -25.95 2.20 -1.37
CA TRP A 574 -25.09 2.32 -2.54
C TRP A 574 -25.02 1.00 -3.32
N THR A 575 -25.49 1.03 -4.57
CA THR A 575 -25.49 -0.14 -5.46
C THR A 575 -24.49 0.03 -6.61
N GLY A 576 -23.49 -0.83 -6.64
CA GLY A 576 -22.54 -0.95 -7.74
C GLY A 576 -22.84 -2.14 -8.66
N MET A 577 -21.80 -2.57 -9.39
CA MET A 577 -21.83 -3.80 -10.19
C MET A 577 -22.15 -5.01 -9.30
N LYS A 578 -23.16 -5.79 -9.69
CA LYS A 578 -23.56 -7.01 -8.99
C LYS A 578 -22.64 -8.17 -9.32
N THR A 579 -22.55 -9.12 -8.40
CA THR A 579 -21.76 -10.34 -8.60
C THR A 579 -22.45 -11.28 -9.59
N VAL A 580 -21.67 -12.16 -10.25
CA VAL A 580 -22.23 -13.13 -11.20
C VAL A 580 -23.26 -14.07 -10.53
N GLY A 581 -23.10 -14.34 -9.24
CA GLY A 581 -24.08 -15.11 -8.46
C GLY A 581 -25.43 -14.40 -8.32
N GLN A 582 -25.41 -13.11 -7.96
CA GLN A 582 -26.61 -12.27 -7.84
C GLN A 582 -27.31 -12.10 -9.19
N LEU A 583 -26.55 -11.78 -10.24
CA LEU A 583 -27.11 -11.63 -11.59
C LEU A 583 -27.80 -12.90 -12.10
N ARG A 584 -27.23 -14.07 -11.78
CA ARG A 584 -27.84 -15.36 -12.13
C ARG A 584 -29.11 -15.63 -11.34
N PHE A 585 -29.10 -15.29 -10.05
CA PHE A 585 -30.28 -15.43 -9.21
C PHE A 585 -31.43 -14.54 -9.71
N GLU A 586 -31.17 -13.26 -9.95
CA GLU A 586 -32.16 -12.30 -10.45
C GLU A 586 -32.73 -12.69 -11.81
N ARG A 587 -31.90 -13.25 -12.70
CA ARG A 587 -32.32 -13.73 -14.02
C ARG A 587 -32.81 -15.18 -14.02
N ASN A 588 -32.90 -15.84 -12.86
CA ASN A 588 -33.24 -17.27 -12.73
C ASN A 588 -32.39 -18.21 -13.61
N LEU A 589 -31.12 -17.87 -13.84
CA LEU A 589 -30.18 -18.64 -14.65
C LEU A 589 -29.37 -19.63 -13.80
N LYS A 590 -29.41 -20.91 -14.15
CA LYS A 590 -28.55 -21.93 -13.51
C LYS A 590 -27.10 -21.83 -14.00
N ALA A 591 -26.16 -22.14 -13.11
CA ALA A 591 -24.74 -22.20 -13.47
C ALA A 591 -24.48 -23.37 -14.45
N ARG A 592 -23.97 -23.09 -15.65
CA ARG A 592 -23.57 -24.11 -16.62
C ARG A 592 -22.46 -25.00 -16.04
N CYS A 593 -22.75 -26.27 -15.81
CA CYS A 593 -21.74 -27.27 -15.43
C CYS A 593 -21.63 -28.32 -16.53
N LYS A 594 -20.40 -28.70 -16.90
CA LYS A 594 -20.18 -29.75 -17.90
C LYS A 594 -20.24 -31.12 -17.22
N ALA A 595 -21.00 -32.05 -17.79
CA ALA A 595 -21.22 -33.38 -17.23
C ALA A 595 -19.92 -34.21 -17.09
N ASP A 596 -18.97 -34.02 -18.01
CA ASP A 596 -17.66 -34.67 -18.05
C ASP A 596 -16.69 -34.20 -16.94
N SER A 597 -16.93 -33.01 -16.38
CA SER A 597 -16.05 -32.34 -15.42
C SER A 597 -16.36 -32.71 -13.97
N HIS A 598 -17.49 -33.37 -13.72
CA HIS A 598 -17.85 -33.86 -12.40
C HIS A 598 -17.01 -35.09 -12.02
N TYR A 599 -16.37 -35.04 -10.84
CA TYR A 599 -15.66 -36.18 -10.29
C TYR A 599 -16.64 -37.32 -9.97
N LYS A 600 -16.29 -38.53 -10.42
CA LYS A 600 -17.05 -39.77 -10.16
C LYS A 600 -16.17 -40.74 -9.37
N LEU A 601 -16.79 -41.59 -8.57
CA LEU A 601 -16.08 -42.67 -7.88
C LEU A 601 -15.60 -43.72 -8.91
N ILE A 602 -14.28 -43.92 -9.02
CA ILE A 602 -13.68 -44.86 -9.99
C ILE A 602 -13.41 -46.20 -9.29
N LYS A 603 -14.13 -47.26 -9.67
CA LYS A 603 -13.84 -48.65 -9.25
C LYS A 603 -12.90 -49.29 -10.28
N ARG A 604 -11.65 -49.57 -9.90
CA ARG A 604 -10.64 -50.17 -10.78
C ARG A 604 -10.60 -51.69 -10.61
N GLU A 605 -10.71 -52.41 -11.72
CA GLU A 605 -10.50 -53.86 -11.74
C GLU A 605 -9.00 -54.20 -11.64
N PRO A 606 -8.63 -55.32 -11.00
CA PRO A 606 -7.24 -55.74 -10.93
C PRO A 606 -6.74 -56.11 -12.34
N VAL A 607 -5.69 -55.42 -12.79
CA VAL A 607 -5.07 -55.67 -14.10
C VAL A 607 -4.46 -57.07 -14.14
N GLN A 608 -4.92 -57.91 -15.06
CA GLN A 608 -4.31 -59.20 -15.36
C GLN A 608 -3.41 -59.06 -16.59
N PHE A 609 -2.10 -59.27 -16.42
CA PHE A 609 -1.16 -59.23 -17.52
C PHE A 609 -1.16 -60.56 -18.28
N SER A 610 -0.95 -60.49 -19.60
CA SER A 610 -0.76 -61.68 -20.43
C SER A 610 0.49 -62.45 -19.99
N LYS A 611 0.47 -63.77 -20.15
CA LYS A 611 1.64 -64.61 -19.88
C LYS A 611 2.75 -64.30 -20.90
N LEU A 612 4.00 -64.41 -20.47
CA LEU A 612 5.16 -64.24 -21.34
C LEU A 612 5.16 -65.30 -22.46
N THR A 613 5.19 -64.86 -23.71
CA THR A 613 5.32 -65.70 -24.90
C THR A 613 6.68 -65.48 -25.53
N ILE A 614 7.51 -66.53 -25.55
CA ILE A 614 8.85 -66.50 -26.16
C ILE A 614 8.71 -66.78 -27.67
N PRO A 615 9.35 -65.98 -28.56
CA PRO A 615 9.37 -66.27 -29.99
C PRO A 615 9.93 -67.68 -30.27
N LYS A 616 9.38 -68.36 -31.29
CA LYS A 616 9.76 -69.76 -31.59
C LYS A 616 11.22 -69.89 -32.05
N SER A 617 11.73 -68.90 -32.79
CA SER A 617 13.14 -68.82 -33.22
C SER A 617 14.06 -68.80 -31.99
N LEU A 618 13.84 -67.84 -31.09
CA LEU A 618 14.61 -67.72 -29.85
C LEU A 618 14.49 -68.97 -28.98
N GLN A 619 13.29 -69.56 -28.86
CA GLN A 619 13.09 -70.79 -28.11
C GLN A 619 13.88 -71.99 -28.66
N ALA A 620 14.14 -72.03 -29.97
CA ALA A 620 14.95 -73.07 -30.60
C ALA A 620 16.44 -72.87 -30.30
N GLU A 621 16.92 -71.62 -30.33
CA GLU A 621 18.31 -71.21 -30.04
C GLU A 621 18.68 -71.27 -28.56
N LEU A 622 17.69 -71.23 -27.65
CA LEU A 622 17.96 -71.28 -26.21
C LEU A 622 18.74 -72.55 -25.83
N PRO A 623 19.81 -72.42 -25.00
CA PRO A 623 20.52 -73.55 -24.43
C PRO A 623 19.57 -74.54 -23.76
N TYR A 624 19.91 -75.84 -23.82
CA TYR A 624 19.03 -76.91 -23.32
C TYR A 624 18.52 -76.69 -21.89
N LYS A 625 19.37 -76.15 -21.00
CA LYS A 625 19.03 -75.87 -19.60
C LYS A 625 17.99 -74.76 -19.42
N SER A 626 18.01 -73.72 -20.27
CA SER A 626 17.09 -72.57 -20.19
C SER A 626 15.83 -72.75 -21.05
N LYS A 627 15.80 -73.75 -21.92
CA LYS A 627 14.65 -74.05 -22.78
C LYS A 627 13.41 -74.38 -21.95
N PRO A 628 12.30 -73.64 -22.12
CA PRO A 628 11.10 -73.86 -21.32
C PRO A 628 10.45 -75.19 -21.70
N LYS A 629 10.14 -76.00 -20.69
CA LYS A 629 9.43 -77.29 -20.84
C LYS A 629 7.93 -77.06 -21.02
N LEU A 630 7.55 -76.44 -22.15
CA LEU A 630 6.14 -76.25 -22.49
C LEU A 630 5.57 -77.58 -22.99
N LEU A 631 4.69 -78.18 -22.20
CA LEU A 631 3.95 -79.37 -22.61
C LEU A 631 2.94 -78.96 -23.70
N ILE A 632 3.09 -79.52 -24.90
CA ILE A 632 2.10 -79.35 -25.98
C ILE A 632 0.78 -79.95 -25.47
N LYS A 633 -0.29 -79.14 -25.45
CA LYS A 633 -1.63 -79.65 -25.14
C LYS A 633 -1.98 -80.71 -26.19
N LYS A 634 -2.07 -81.97 -25.76
CA LYS A 634 -2.51 -83.08 -26.61
C LYS A 634 -3.93 -82.80 -27.11
N SER A 635 -4.21 -83.12 -28.38
CA SER A 635 -5.55 -82.96 -28.93
C SER A 635 -6.58 -83.77 -28.13
N GLU A 636 -7.82 -83.30 -28.07
CA GLU A 636 -8.89 -83.98 -27.33
C GLU A 636 -9.09 -85.42 -27.77
N LYS A 637 -8.91 -85.73 -29.06
CA LYS A 637 -8.99 -87.11 -29.58
C LYS A 637 -7.88 -87.99 -28.99
N THR A 638 -6.66 -87.48 -28.89
CA THR A 638 -5.52 -88.19 -28.28
C THR A 638 -5.70 -88.32 -26.76
N VAL A 639 -6.24 -87.29 -26.10
CA VAL A 639 -6.57 -87.32 -24.67
C VAL A 639 -7.71 -88.32 -24.39
N ARG A 640 -8.76 -88.38 -25.22
CA ARG A 640 -9.84 -89.37 -25.11
C ARG A 640 -9.34 -90.79 -25.34
N LYS A 641 -8.52 -91.05 -26.37
CA LYS A 641 -7.89 -92.38 -26.59
C LYS A 641 -6.98 -92.76 -25.42
N GLN A 642 -6.23 -91.83 -24.83
CA GLN A 642 -5.39 -92.10 -23.66
C GLN A 642 -6.20 -92.25 -22.36
N LYS A 643 -7.31 -91.51 -22.20
CA LYS A 643 -8.27 -91.68 -21.09
C LYS A 643 -9.01 -93.02 -21.18
N ALA A 644 -9.37 -93.46 -22.38
CA ALA A 644 -9.96 -94.77 -22.61
C ALA A 644 -8.95 -95.92 -22.39
N LYS A 645 -7.66 -95.70 -22.71
CA LYS A 645 -6.57 -96.64 -22.40
C LYS A 645 -6.19 -96.67 -20.91
N LYS A 646 -6.36 -95.58 -20.16
CA LYS A 646 -6.26 -95.56 -18.70
C LYS A 646 -7.56 -96.11 -18.08
N LYS A 647 -7.67 -97.45 -18.03
CA LYS A 647 -8.85 -98.23 -17.58
C LYS A 647 -9.35 -98.02 -16.13
N ILE A 648 -8.90 -97.00 -15.38
CA ILE A 648 -9.40 -96.72 -14.03
C ILE A 648 -9.91 -95.27 -14.01
N PHE A 649 -11.17 -95.06 -14.39
CA PHE A 649 -11.86 -93.79 -14.19
C PHE A 649 -13.02 -94.04 -13.23
N LYS A 650 -12.83 -93.72 -11.95
CA LYS A 650 -13.88 -93.83 -10.93
C LYS A 650 -14.97 -92.79 -11.22
N ILE A 651 -16.16 -93.25 -11.58
CA ILE A 651 -17.35 -92.39 -11.67
C ILE A 651 -17.75 -92.05 -10.23
N MET A 652 -17.50 -90.80 -9.83
CA MET A 652 -17.84 -90.36 -8.47
C MET A 652 -19.35 -90.33 -8.26
N SER A 653 -19.79 -90.83 -7.09
CA SER A 653 -21.19 -90.73 -6.66
C SER A 653 -21.61 -89.26 -6.50
N LYS A 654 -22.91 -88.99 -6.43
CA LYS A 654 -23.43 -87.62 -6.26
C LYS A 654 -22.90 -86.98 -4.96
N GLU A 655 -22.79 -87.74 -3.89
CA GLU A 655 -22.25 -87.33 -2.59
C GLU A 655 -20.74 -87.11 -2.65
N GLU A 656 -19.97 -88.02 -3.26
CA GLU A 656 -18.53 -87.86 -3.44
C GLU A 656 -18.20 -86.61 -4.28
N LYS A 657 -19.02 -86.28 -5.28
CA LYS A 657 -18.91 -85.02 -6.03
C LYS A 657 -19.14 -83.81 -5.14
N GLN A 658 -20.19 -83.82 -4.31
CA GLN A 658 -20.47 -82.72 -3.38
C GLN A 658 -19.34 -82.51 -2.37
N ILE A 659 -18.80 -83.59 -1.80
CA ILE A 659 -17.66 -83.53 -0.87
C ILE A 659 -16.42 -82.97 -1.58
N ASN A 660 -16.14 -83.39 -2.81
CA ASN A 660 -15.00 -82.86 -3.57
C ASN A 660 -15.15 -81.37 -3.91
N VAL A 661 -16.35 -80.92 -4.27
CA VAL A 661 -16.64 -79.49 -4.50
C VAL A 661 -16.44 -78.70 -3.20
N LEU A 662 -16.94 -79.22 -2.08
CA LEU A 662 -16.75 -78.61 -0.76
C LEU A 662 -15.26 -78.49 -0.41
N LEU A 663 -14.48 -79.57 -0.61
CA LEU A 663 -13.04 -79.57 -0.37
C LEU A 663 -12.29 -78.59 -1.28
N GLN A 664 -12.68 -78.48 -2.56
CA GLN A 664 -12.14 -77.48 -3.47
C GLN A 664 -12.44 -76.06 -2.99
N GLN A 665 -13.68 -75.78 -2.58
CA GLN A 665 -14.07 -74.48 -2.03
C GLN A 665 -13.28 -74.16 -0.75
N LEU A 666 -13.17 -75.09 0.20
CA LEU A 666 -12.38 -74.93 1.42
C LEU A 666 -10.91 -74.61 1.12
N ASN A 667 -10.30 -75.35 0.20
CA ASN A 667 -8.92 -75.10 -0.21
C ASN A 667 -8.74 -73.75 -0.91
N THR A 668 -9.69 -73.33 -1.75
CA THR A 668 -9.63 -72.00 -2.39
C THR A 668 -9.73 -70.88 -1.35
N ILE A 669 -10.65 -70.99 -0.38
CA ILE A 669 -10.80 -70.03 0.72
C ILE A 669 -9.54 -69.98 1.58
N LYS A 670 -8.96 -71.14 1.92
CA LYS A 670 -7.70 -71.23 2.67
C LYS A 670 -6.58 -70.53 1.92
N ASN A 671 -6.42 -70.77 0.62
CA ASN A 671 -5.41 -70.13 -0.21
C ASN A 671 -5.64 -68.61 -0.37
N LEU A 672 -6.89 -68.16 -0.51
CA LEU A 672 -7.23 -66.73 -0.52
C LEU A 672 -6.90 -66.07 0.83
N LYS A 673 -7.21 -66.71 1.96
CA LYS A 673 -6.87 -66.21 3.30
C LYS A 673 -5.34 -66.15 3.51
N LEU A 674 -4.62 -67.18 3.08
CA LEU A 674 -3.16 -67.21 3.17
C LEU A 674 -2.50 -66.14 2.29
N THR A 675 -2.92 -66.03 1.03
CA THR A 675 -2.38 -65.01 0.10
C THR A 675 -2.69 -63.59 0.55
N THR A 676 -3.88 -63.33 1.10
CA THR A 676 -4.22 -62.03 1.67
C THR A 676 -3.40 -61.73 2.93
N LYS A 677 -3.21 -62.69 3.84
CA LYS A 677 -2.34 -62.56 5.02
C LYS A 677 -0.89 -62.28 4.63
N LEU A 678 -0.35 -63.01 3.65
CA LEU A 678 1.00 -62.80 3.11
C LEU A 678 1.14 -61.44 2.43
N LYS A 679 0.14 -60.99 1.65
CA LYS A 679 0.13 -59.65 1.06
C LYS A 679 0.11 -58.56 2.14
N LYS A 680 -0.67 -58.73 3.22
CA LYS A 680 -0.69 -57.81 4.37
C LYS A 680 0.68 -57.77 5.06
N LYS A 681 1.27 -58.93 5.38
CA LYS A 681 2.62 -59.02 5.96
C LYS A 681 3.67 -58.36 5.06
N ARG A 682 3.68 -58.66 3.76
CA ARG A 682 4.62 -58.05 2.80
C ARG A 682 4.47 -56.53 2.73
N LYS A 683 3.24 -56.01 2.73
CA LYS A 683 3.00 -54.55 2.78
C LYS A 683 3.50 -53.93 4.08
N PHE A 684 3.27 -54.59 5.21
CA PHE A 684 3.76 -54.17 6.52
C PHE A 684 5.30 -54.12 6.59
N PHE A 685 5.97 -55.19 6.12
CA PHE A 685 7.43 -55.21 6.05
C PHE A 685 8.00 -54.22 5.03
N ALA A 686 7.31 -53.99 3.91
CA ALA A 686 7.71 -53.00 2.92
C ALA A 686 7.58 -51.57 3.46
N SER A 687 6.53 -51.26 4.23
CA SER A 687 6.42 -49.97 4.92
C SER A 687 7.51 -49.81 5.99
N LEU A 688 7.83 -50.88 6.73
CA LEU A 688 8.89 -50.85 7.74
C LEU A 688 10.26 -50.56 7.10
N ARG A 689 10.60 -51.28 6.02
CA ARG A 689 11.83 -51.03 5.26
C ARG A 689 11.86 -49.66 4.61
N ALA A 690 10.73 -49.16 4.12
CA ALA A 690 10.66 -47.82 3.54
C ALA A 690 10.91 -46.73 4.58
N THR A 691 10.52 -46.94 5.85
CA THR A 691 10.91 -46.07 6.96
C THR A 691 12.37 -46.25 7.38
N GLU A 692 12.91 -47.48 7.35
CA GLU A 692 14.31 -47.76 7.72
C GLU A 692 15.34 -47.31 6.65
N LEU A 693 14.96 -47.28 5.37
CA LEU A 693 15.82 -46.86 4.24
C LEU A 693 15.74 -45.36 3.94
N MET A 694 15.03 -44.57 4.75
CA MET A 694 15.08 -43.10 4.64
C MET A 694 16.48 -42.62 5.03
N PRO A 695 17.11 -41.72 4.26
CA PRO A 695 18.38 -41.13 4.65
C PRO A 695 18.26 -40.48 6.03
N PRO A 696 19.25 -40.61 6.93
CA PRO A 696 19.18 -40.04 8.28
C PRO A 696 18.93 -38.51 8.29
N ALA A 697 19.28 -37.81 7.20
CA ALA A 697 18.96 -36.40 6.98
C ALA A 697 17.45 -36.13 6.85
N GLU A 698 16.71 -36.89 6.03
CA GLU A 698 15.26 -36.74 5.87
C GLU A 698 14.51 -37.15 7.14
N GLU A 699 15.05 -38.11 7.91
CA GLU A 699 14.47 -38.52 9.18
C GLU A 699 14.66 -37.45 10.26
N ALA A 700 15.83 -36.80 10.33
CA ALA A 700 16.08 -35.68 11.22
C ALA A 700 15.17 -34.48 10.92
N ASP A 701 14.96 -34.15 9.65
CA ASP A 701 14.06 -33.07 9.23
C ASP A 701 12.59 -33.38 9.57
N GLN A 702 12.15 -34.63 9.37
CA GLN A 702 10.80 -35.04 9.78
C GLN A 702 10.62 -35.10 11.31
N ARG A 703 11.67 -35.44 12.08
CA ARG A 703 11.66 -35.39 13.54
C ARG A 703 11.54 -33.95 14.05
N ARG A 704 12.35 -33.03 13.49
CA ARG A 704 12.25 -31.58 13.76
C ARG A 704 10.85 -31.04 13.43
N ALA A 705 10.30 -31.40 12.26
CA ALA A 705 8.96 -30.97 11.86
C ALA A 705 7.86 -31.49 12.81
N LYS A 706 7.94 -32.75 13.25
CA LYS A 706 6.99 -33.34 14.22
C LYS A 706 7.16 -32.77 15.62
N GLU A 707 8.36 -32.40 16.04
CA GLU A 707 8.61 -31.71 17.31
C GLU A 707 8.01 -30.31 17.29
N LEU A 708 8.27 -29.54 16.22
CA LEU A 708 7.63 -28.24 15.99
C LEU A 708 6.10 -28.36 16.00
N GLU A 709 5.51 -29.34 15.31
CA GLU A 709 4.06 -29.57 15.31
C GLU A 709 3.52 -29.94 16.71
N LYS A 710 4.26 -30.77 17.47
CA LYS A 710 3.89 -31.12 18.85
C LYS A 710 3.97 -29.91 19.77
N ASP A 711 4.98 -29.06 19.61
CA ASP A 711 5.17 -27.88 20.45
C ASP A 711 4.17 -26.79 20.08
N GLU A 712 3.84 -26.60 18.80
CA GLU A 712 2.70 -25.79 18.35
C GLU A 712 1.38 -26.32 18.94
N ALA A 713 1.14 -27.63 18.92
CA ALA A 713 -0.06 -28.22 19.48
C ALA A 713 -0.15 -28.07 21.02
N LYS A 714 0.98 -28.19 21.74
CA LYS A 714 1.08 -27.91 23.18
C LYS A 714 0.86 -26.44 23.46
N ALA A 715 1.43 -25.53 22.68
CA ALA A 715 1.23 -24.09 22.79
C ALA A 715 -0.25 -23.73 22.54
N LEU A 716 -0.89 -24.35 21.56
CA LEU A 716 -2.32 -24.17 21.28
C LEU A 716 -3.19 -24.70 22.42
N LYS A 717 -2.83 -25.84 23.03
CA LYS A 717 -3.50 -26.36 24.24
C LYS A 717 -3.32 -25.43 25.44
N ARG A 718 -2.10 -24.91 25.67
CA ARG A 718 -1.80 -23.92 26.72
C ARG A 718 -2.62 -22.64 26.51
N GLN A 719 -2.67 -22.11 25.29
CA GLN A 719 -3.54 -20.95 24.96
C GLN A 719 -5.02 -21.24 25.22
N LYS A 720 -5.53 -22.42 24.84
CA LYS A 720 -6.92 -22.80 25.11
C LYS A 720 -7.20 -22.94 26.60
N ALA A 721 -6.30 -23.55 27.37
CA ALA A 721 -6.41 -23.68 28.82
C ALA A 721 -6.38 -22.31 29.51
N TRP A 722 -5.46 -21.44 29.11
CA TRP A 722 -5.35 -20.06 29.57
C TRP A 722 -6.63 -19.25 29.30
N LYS A 723 -7.16 -19.31 28.07
CA LYS A 723 -8.44 -18.69 27.71
C LYS A 723 -9.62 -19.23 28.54
N LYS A 724 -9.65 -20.55 28.81
CA LYS A 724 -10.67 -21.16 29.67
C LYS A 724 -10.56 -20.68 31.12
N GLN A 725 -9.34 -20.48 31.63
CA GLN A 725 -9.09 -19.98 32.97
C GLN A 725 -9.46 -18.48 33.10
N ILE A 726 -9.17 -17.67 32.08
CA ILE A 726 -9.65 -16.28 31.98
C ILE A 726 -11.17 -16.23 31.99
N ASN A 727 -11.84 -17.02 31.15
CA ASN A 727 -13.31 -17.05 31.13
C ASN A 727 -13.91 -17.51 32.46
N ARG A 728 -13.27 -18.46 33.16
CA ARG A 728 -13.70 -18.90 34.50
C ARG A 728 -13.52 -17.79 35.56
N LYS A 729 -12.43 -17.02 35.50
CA LYS A 729 -12.22 -15.84 36.36
C LYS A 729 -13.24 -14.74 36.05
N ARG A 730 -13.53 -14.49 34.77
CA ARG A 730 -14.52 -13.51 34.32
C ARG A 730 -15.94 -13.89 34.76
N SER A 731 -16.35 -15.14 34.56
CA SER A 731 -17.64 -15.66 35.03
C SER A 731 -17.77 -15.61 36.56
N LYS A 732 -16.69 -15.88 37.31
CA LYS A 732 -16.70 -15.68 38.78
C LYS A 732 -16.84 -14.21 39.16
N ARG A 733 -16.15 -13.28 38.49
CA ARG A 733 -16.30 -11.83 38.73
C ARG A 733 -17.71 -11.34 38.41
N GLU A 734 -18.28 -11.77 37.28
CA GLU A 734 -19.67 -11.47 36.89
C GLU A 734 -20.68 -12.07 37.90
N GLY A 735 -20.44 -13.29 38.40
CA GLY A 735 -21.26 -13.89 39.45
C GLY A 735 -21.19 -13.17 40.80
N VAL A 736 -20.00 -12.67 41.17
CA VAL A 736 -19.82 -11.84 42.39
C VAL A 736 -20.48 -10.47 42.22
N ALA A 737 -20.36 -9.85 41.04
CA ALA A 737 -21.04 -8.59 40.74
C ALA A 737 -22.57 -8.74 40.75
N ARG A 738 -23.10 -9.86 40.25
CA ARG A 738 -24.53 -10.22 40.35
C ARG A 738 -25.00 -10.42 41.80
N ARG A 739 -24.18 -11.05 42.65
CA ARG A 739 -24.51 -11.22 44.08
C ARG A 739 -24.47 -9.89 44.84
N LYS A 740 -23.51 -9.01 44.52
CA LYS A 740 -23.42 -7.67 45.12
C LYS A 740 -24.54 -6.73 44.70
N SER A 741 -25.02 -6.85 43.46
CA SER A 741 -26.20 -6.08 43.00
C SER A 741 -27.49 -6.60 43.62
N ALA A 742 -27.65 -7.92 43.77
CA ALA A 742 -28.81 -8.51 44.44
C ALA A 742 -28.86 -8.27 45.96
N SER A 743 -27.74 -7.95 46.62
CA SER A 743 -27.71 -7.56 48.04
C SER A 743 -27.88 -6.06 48.28
N ALA A 744 -27.91 -5.26 47.21
CA ALA A 744 -28.08 -3.80 47.26
C ALA A 744 -29.46 -3.36 46.74
N SER A 745 -30.37 -4.31 46.53
CA SER A 745 -31.79 -4.10 46.20
C SER A 745 -32.66 -4.43 47.40
#